data_AF-A0A9E5WE70-F1
#
_entry.id   AF-A0A9E5WE70-F1
#
_cell.length_a   1.000
_cell.length_b   1.000
_cell.length_c   1.000
_cell.angle_alpha   90.00
_cell.angle_beta   90.00
_cell.angle_gamma   90.00
#
_symmetry.space_group_name_H-M   'P 1'
#
loop_
_entity.id
_entity.type
_entity.pdbx_description
1 polymer ?
#
loop_
_entity_poly.entity_id
_entity_poly.type
_entity_poly.pdbx_seq_one_letter_code
_entity_poly.pdbx_strand_id
1 'polypeptide(L)'
;MQKPNWILLSIALVGIFFGILTGAFFSLVHDLPQINSLKQFKPSSVTNVFSADHKILARFYIEKRFPVPIEKIPENLINGIVTIEDRNFYTHSGVNLKAIVRAVIHDLKAGSFKQGASTLTQQLAKTLFLTSEKSVTRKIKEAILALQIERRYTKNEILELYLNQIYLGSGAYGVEAASQTYFGKSVSDLTLAEAALIAGLPKAPSVYSPIKNPELAKKRRDIVLRQMLGTNIITKDQYNFAKAVKIAKPPQKTAQTKAGYFIEYIKTILKKQFDLKNLYSKGLNIYTTLNLDLQMTADSSVAKRMAQLETRMTNQGLDPQKAECALIAIDIKTGGILSMVGGKDFSKTSFNRAVQARRQPGSAFKPFVYATAITLGFSQKDRLLDAPLSYNLKNNQTWQVNNFSKTFLGEITLRKALALSKNTPAVRLMEMIGPDKVIEFAKKAGISSKLNPNLSLALGTSEVSLMELTASYIPFANMGIKTKPFSITEITDPDSRIIYRNTIKKKSIMSRQNAAIMSDMLNAVILEGTGKKARIIQKDIAGKTGTTDNYKDALFIGFSPDIAVGVWVGNDDSTSLGQYETGARAALPIWIDYMSHFLSTGSHQYFDIPDGTKMVYMDPDTGKTVKEKSPGTVKALIKIKDQQ
;
A
#
# COMPACT_ATOMS: atom_id res chain seq x y z
N MET A 1 -45.32 -33.87 -74.64
CA MET A 1 -45.19 -33.13 -73.35
C MET A 1 -44.98 -34.14 -72.23
N GLN A 2 -43.75 -34.27 -71.71
CA GLN A 2 -43.45 -35.12 -70.56
C GLN A 2 -44.00 -34.47 -69.28
N LYS A 3 -44.79 -35.21 -68.50
CA LYS A 3 -45.30 -34.74 -67.20
C LYS A 3 -44.10 -34.52 -66.25
N PRO A 4 -44.00 -33.38 -65.56
CA PRO A 4 -42.92 -33.13 -64.62
C PRO A 4 -42.95 -34.19 -63.51
N ASN A 5 -41.78 -34.75 -63.22
CA ASN A 5 -41.63 -35.84 -62.26
C ASN A 5 -41.54 -35.25 -60.85
N TRP A 6 -42.70 -34.90 -60.28
CA TRP A 6 -42.85 -34.19 -59.00
C TRP A 6 -42.10 -34.86 -57.82
N ILE A 7 -41.85 -36.17 -57.91
CA ILE A 7 -41.07 -36.95 -56.94
C ILE A 7 -39.58 -36.53 -56.95
N LEU A 8 -38.98 -36.35 -58.13
CA LEU A 8 -37.59 -35.89 -58.25
C LEU A 8 -37.44 -34.44 -57.78
N LEU A 9 -38.44 -33.59 -58.05
CA LEU A 9 -38.43 -32.20 -57.59
C LEU A 9 -38.53 -32.11 -56.06
N SER A 10 -39.37 -32.94 -55.43
CA SER A 10 -39.52 -32.99 -53.98
C SER A 10 -38.28 -33.57 -53.28
N ILE A 11 -37.66 -34.61 -53.84
CA ILE A 11 -36.37 -35.13 -53.34
C ILE A 11 -35.27 -34.07 -53.44
N ALA A 12 -35.18 -33.34 -54.55
CA ALA A 12 -34.21 -32.27 -54.73
C ALA A 12 -34.43 -31.12 -53.73
N LEU A 13 -35.68 -30.70 -53.51
CA LEU A 13 -36.03 -29.68 -52.52
C LEU A 13 -35.70 -30.13 -51.09
N VAL A 14 -35.94 -31.39 -50.75
CA VAL A 14 -35.57 -31.97 -49.45
C VAL A 14 -34.04 -32.01 -49.30
N GLY A 15 -33.30 -32.41 -50.35
CA GLY A 15 -31.84 -32.40 -50.35
C GLY A 15 -31.25 -31.00 -50.17
N ILE A 16 -31.79 -30.00 -50.86
CA ILE A 16 -31.41 -28.59 -50.71
C ILE A 16 -31.73 -28.09 -49.30
N PHE A 17 -32.90 -28.44 -48.75
CA PHE A 17 -33.29 -28.10 -47.40
C PHE A 17 -32.34 -28.68 -46.34
N PHE A 18 -31.99 -29.97 -46.44
CA PHE A 18 -31.01 -30.59 -45.55
C PHE A 18 -29.59 -30.05 -45.78
N GLY A 19 -29.21 -29.72 -47.01
CA GLY A 19 -27.94 -29.05 -47.34
C GLY A 19 -27.82 -27.66 -46.71
N ILE A 20 -28.88 -26.86 -46.76
CA ILE A 20 -28.95 -25.54 -46.11
C ILE A 20 -28.91 -25.71 -44.58
N LEU A 21 -29.66 -26.65 -44.01
CA LEU A 21 -29.65 -26.92 -42.57
C LEU A 21 -28.27 -27.38 -42.07
N THR A 22 -27.62 -28.28 -42.79
CA THR A 22 -26.29 -28.76 -42.45
C THR A 22 -25.24 -27.68 -42.61
N GLY A 23 -25.27 -26.90 -43.69
CA GLY A 23 -24.40 -25.73 -43.88
C GLY A 23 -24.57 -24.67 -42.78
N ALA A 24 -25.82 -24.36 -42.39
CA ALA A 24 -26.12 -23.45 -41.29
C ALA A 24 -25.64 -24.00 -39.94
N PHE A 25 -25.80 -25.30 -39.69
CA PHE A 25 -25.30 -25.96 -38.48
C PHE A 25 -23.77 -25.93 -38.42
N PHE A 26 -23.08 -26.25 -39.52
CA PHE A 26 -21.62 -26.19 -39.60
C PHE A 26 -21.10 -24.77 -39.39
N SER A 27 -21.73 -23.76 -40.00
CA SER A 27 -21.39 -22.35 -39.78
C SER A 27 -21.56 -21.94 -38.30
N LEU A 28 -22.60 -22.43 -37.62
CA LEU A 28 -22.81 -22.14 -36.20
C LEU A 28 -21.80 -22.81 -35.26
N VAL A 29 -21.29 -23.99 -35.63
CA VAL A 29 -20.39 -24.81 -34.80
C VAL A 29 -18.91 -24.55 -35.11
N HIS A 30 -18.57 -24.14 -36.33
CA HIS A 30 -17.20 -23.87 -36.76
C HIS A 30 -16.51 -22.82 -35.87
N ASP A 31 -17.24 -21.80 -35.44
CA ASP A 31 -16.71 -20.70 -34.62
C ASP A 31 -16.90 -20.92 -33.10
N LEU A 32 -17.21 -22.14 -32.66
CA LEU A 32 -17.37 -22.42 -31.23
C LEU A 32 -16.01 -22.63 -30.54
N PRO A 33 -15.75 -21.95 -29.41
CA PRO A 33 -14.53 -22.16 -28.65
C PRO A 33 -14.45 -23.58 -28.10
N GLN A 34 -13.26 -24.16 -28.10
CA GLN A 34 -13.02 -25.50 -27.57
C GLN A 34 -13.15 -25.51 -26.04
N ILE A 35 -13.95 -26.44 -25.51
CA ILE A 35 -14.21 -26.59 -24.05
C ILE A 35 -13.12 -27.44 -23.37
N ASN A 36 -11.89 -27.38 -23.87
CA ASN A 36 -10.80 -28.19 -23.35
C ASN A 36 -10.43 -27.71 -21.93
N SER A 37 -10.48 -28.64 -20.98
CA SER A 37 -10.26 -28.48 -19.54
C SER A 37 -10.70 -27.13 -18.94
N LEU A 38 -12.01 -26.88 -18.82
CA LEU A 38 -12.56 -25.88 -17.88
C LEU A 38 -12.05 -26.08 -16.44
N LYS A 39 -11.58 -27.27 -16.07
CA LYS A 39 -10.85 -27.54 -14.81
C LYS A 39 -9.54 -26.76 -14.68
N GLN A 40 -8.88 -26.43 -15.79
CA GLN A 40 -7.66 -25.60 -15.81
C GLN A 40 -7.98 -24.11 -15.98
N PHE A 41 -9.25 -23.72 -16.18
CA PHE A 41 -9.66 -22.33 -16.22
C PHE A 41 -9.52 -21.75 -14.81
N LYS A 42 -8.36 -21.15 -14.51
CA LYS A 42 -8.15 -20.38 -13.28
C LYS A 42 -8.81 -19.00 -13.48
N PRO A 43 -9.99 -18.72 -12.88
CA PRO A 43 -10.56 -17.38 -12.95
C PRO A 43 -9.57 -16.34 -12.45
N SER A 44 -9.71 -15.11 -12.95
CA SER A 44 -8.98 -13.95 -12.44
C SER A 44 -9.09 -13.92 -10.91
N SER A 45 -7.99 -14.16 -10.22
CA SER A 45 -7.98 -14.31 -8.76
C SER A 45 -7.41 -13.05 -8.13
N VAL A 46 -7.96 -12.69 -6.97
CA VAL A 46 -7.53 -11.50 -6.22
C VAL A 46 -6.09 -11.69 -5.76
N THR A 47 -5.22 -10.76 -6.13
CA THR A 47 -3.85 -10.67 -5.61
C THR A 47 -3.90 -10.06 -4.21
N ASN A 48 -3.34 -10.76 -3.23
CA ASN A 48 -3.28 -10.31 -1.83
C ASN A 48 -1.97 -9.61 -1.55
N VAL A 49 -2.03 -8.51 -0.79
CA VAL A 49 -0.84 -7.81 -0.28
C VAL A 49 -0.81 -7.96 1.22
N PHE A 50 0.26 -8.55 1.73
CA PHE A 50 0.49 -8.81 3.14
C PHE A 50 1.53 -7.85 3.73
N SER A 51 1.31 -7.45 4.98
CA SER A 51 2.30 -6.82 5.83
C SER A 51 3.36 -7.83 6.29
N ALA A 52 4.44 -7.34 6.88
CA ALA A 52 5.48 -8.14 7.51
C ALA A 52 4.93 -8.99 8.69
N ASP A 53 3.88 -8.52 9.36
CA ASP A 53 3.13 -9.25 10.38
C ASP A 53 1.97 -10.10 9.81
N HIS A 54 2.04 -10.47 8.52
CA HIS A 54 1.13 -11.37 7.79
C HIS A 54 -0.35 -10.93 7.75
N LYS A 55 -0.64 -9.65 7.98
CA LYS A 55 -2.00 -9.09 7.86
C LYS A 55 -2.23 -8.59 6.43
N ILE A 56 -3.45 -8.75 5.92
CA ILE A 56 -3.81 -8.23 4.60
C ILE A 56 -3.89 -6.69 4.66
N LEU A 57 -3.04 -6.04 3.87
CA LEU A 57 -3.02 -4.59 3.68
C LEU A 57 -3.97 -4.16 2.55
N ALA A 58 -3.91 -4.87 1.42
CA ALA A 58 -4.72 -4.57 0.24
C ALA A 58 -4.98 -5.82 -0.59
N ARG A 59 -5.95 -5.68 -1.50
CA ARG A 59 -6.33 -6.69 -2.49
C ARG A 59 -6.38 -6.03 -3.85
N PHE A 60 -5.67 -6.57 -4.83
CA PHE A 60 -5.64 -6.08 -6.20
C PHE A 60 -6.44 -7.01 -7.10
N TYR A 61 -7.40 -6.44 -7.85
CA TYR A 61 -8.27 -7.19 -8.74
C TYR A 61 -8.82 -6.32 -9.88
N ILE A 62 -9.04 -6.90 -11.05
CA ILE A 62 -9.94 -6.34 -12.08
C ILE A 62 -11.39 -6.71 -11.73
N GLU A 63 -11.61 -7.98 -11.36
CA GLU A 63 -12.89 -8.52 -10.91
C GLU A 63 -12.68 -9.18 -9.54
N LYS A 64 -13.52 -8.85 -8.55
CA LYS A 64 -13.37 -9.39 -7.20
C LYS A 64 -13.91 -10.83 -7.18
N ARG A 65 -13.00 -11.81 -7.30
CA ARG A 65 -13.31 -13.25 -7.25
C ARG A 65 -12.47 -13.94 -6.16
N PHE A 66 -13.11 -14.80 -5.38
CA PHE A 66 -12.46 -15.70 -4.43
C PHE A 66 -12.97 -17.10 -4.72
N PRO A 67 -12.24 -17.90 -5.51
CA PRO A 67 -12.66 -19.26 -5.82
C PRO A 67 -12.84 -20.09 -4.54
N VAL A 68 -14.00 -20.72 -4.39
CA VAL A 68 -14.31 -21.63 -3.28
C VAL A 68 -14.73 -22.99 -3.81
N PRO A 69 -14.21 -24.10 -3.25
CA PRO A 69 -14.71 -25.44 -3.55
C PRO A 69 -16.19 -25.55 -3.18
N ILE A 70 -16.96 -26.34 -3.95
CA ILE A 70 -18.40 -26.50 -3.73
C ILE A 70 -18.74 -27.02 -2.33
N GLU A 71 -17.84 -27.79 -1.71
CA GLU A 71 -18.03 -28.36 -0.37
C GLU A 71 -18.04 -27.29 0.73
N LYS A 72 -17.45 -26.11 0.47
CA LYS A 72 -17.49 -24.97 1.39
C LYS A 72 -18.72 -24.09 1.21
N ILE A 73 -19.54 -24.34 0.19
CA ILE A 73 -20.74 -23.56 -0.12
C ILE A 73 -21.94 -24.18 0.63
N PRO A 74 -22.68 -23.42 1.45
CA PRO A 74 -23.81 -23.97 2.18
C PRO A 74 -24.89 -24.54 1.26
N GLU A 75 -25.45 -25.69 1.64
CA GLU A 75 -26.48 -26.38 0.88
C GLU A 75 -27.71 -25.49 0.61
N ASN A 76 -28.09 -24.66 1.58
CA ASN A 76 -29.16 -23.67 1.44
C ASN A 76 -28.95 -22.71 0.26
N LEU A 77 -27.70 -22.31 -0.01
CA LEU A 77 -27.37 -21.43 -1.13
C LEU A 77 -27.44 -22.18 -2.46
N ILE A 78 -26.88 -23.39 -2.51
CA ILE A 78 -26.97 -24.29 -3.67
C ILE A 78 -28.44 -24.53 -4.04
N ASN A 79 -29.22 -24.98 -3.06
CA ASN A 79 -30.64 -25.30 -3.22
C ASN A 79 -31.45 -24.05 -3.59
N GLY A 80 -31.14 -22.89 -3.00
CA GLY A 80 -31.77 -21.62 -3.37
C GLY A 80 -31.52 -21.24 -4.84
N ILE A 81 -30.28 -21.34 -5.31
CA ILE A 81 -29.89 -21.05 -6.71
C ILE A 81 -30.58 -22.03 -7.67
N VAL A 82 -30.48 -23.33 -7.42
CA VAL A 82 -31.08 -24.36 -8.27
C VAL A 82 -32.60 -24.16 -8.33
N THR A 83 -33.25 -23.87 -7.21
CA THR A 83 -34.72 -23.72 -7.16
C THR A 83 -35.23 -22.51 -7.93
N ILE A 84 -34.49 -21.39 -7.89
CA ILE A 84 -34.92 -20.14 -8.52
C ILE A 84 -34.48 -20.01 -9.97
N GLU A 85 -33.29 -20.52 -10.33
CA GLU A 85 -32.74 -20.41 -11.68
C GLU A 85 -33.07 -21.64 -12.54
N ASP A 86 -33.04 -22.86 -12.00
CA ASP A 86 -33.16 -24.10 -12.80
C ASP A 86 -33.60 -25.34 -11.98
N ARG A 87 -34.91 -25.46 -11.71
CA ARG A 87 -35.45 -26.54 -10.85
C ARG A 87 -35.16 -27.95 -11.33
N ASN A 88 -34.97 -28.11 -12.63
CA ASN A 88 -34.73 -29.41 -13.25
C ASN A 88 -33.24 -29.62 -13.51
N PHE A 89 -32.34 -28.81 -12.93
CA PHE A 89 -30.91 -28.82 -13.20
C PHE A 89 -30.32 -30.24 -13.18
N TYR A 90 -30.65 -31.03 -12.17
CA TYR A 90 -30.11 -32.40 -12.03
C TYR A 90 -30.72 -33.42 -13.00
N THR A 91 -31.82 -33.10 -13.69
CA THR A 91 -32.57 -34.07 -14.53
C THR A 91 -32.39 -33.85 -16.03
N HIS A 92 -32.01 -32.64 -16.47
CA HIS A 92 -31.74 -32.38 -17.89
C HIS A 92 -30.24 -32.42 -18.20
N SER A 93 -29.87 -32.63 -19.46
CA SER A 93 -28.48 -32.63 -19.92
C SER A 93 -28.12 -31.29 -20.58
N GLY A 94 -28.02 -30.20 -19.81
CA GLY A 94 -27.68 -28.86 -20.33
C GLY A 94 -28.80 -28.02 -20.92
N VAL A 95 -29.83 -28.60 -21.54
CA VAL A 95 -30.98 -27.87 -22.08
C VAL A 95 -32.29 -28.49 -21.62
N ASN A 96 -33.22 -27.67 -21.13
CA ASN A 96 -34.53 -28.12 -20.66
C ASN A 96 -35.59 -27.98 -21.77
N LEU A 97 -35.74 -29.02 -22.60
CA LEU A 97 -36.68 -29.05 -23.72
C LEU A 97 -38.13 -28.79 -23.28
N LYS A 98 -38.56 -29.37 -22.14
CA LYS A 98 -39.90 -29.14 -21.58
C LYS A 98 -40.12 -27.69 -21.18
N ALA A 99 -39.09 -27.00 -20.68
CA ALA A 99 -39.17 -25.57 -20.35
C ALA A 99 -39.21 -24.70 -21.62
N ILE A 100 -38.44 -25.05 -22.65
CA ILE A 100 -38.45 -24.33 -23.93
C ILE A 100 -39.83 -24.41 -24.60
N VAL A 101 -40.38 -25.62 -24.73
CA VAL A 101 -41.71 -25.81 -25.36
C VAL A 101 -42.79 -25.06 -24.58
N ARG A 102 -42.78 -25.12 -23.25
CA ARG A 102 -43.71 -24.35 -22.42
C ARG A 102 -43.56 -22.84 -22.62
N ALA A 103 -42.34 -22.33 -22.65
CA ALA A 103 -42.07 -20.91 -22.85
C ALA A 103 -42.56 -20.44 -24.23
N VAL A 104 -42.34 -21.22 -25.29
CA VAL A 104 -42.84 -20.92 -26.64
C VAL A 104 -44.36 -20.84 -26.66
N ILE A 105 -45.07 -21.81 -26.09
CA ILE A 105 -46.54 -21.81 -26.02
C ILE A 105 -47.05 -20.59 -25.23
N HIS A 106 -46.39 -20.24 -24.13
CA HIS A 106 -46.77 -19.12 -23.29
C HIS A 106 -46.49 -17.77 -23.96
N ASP A 107 -45.33 -17.61 -24.59
CA ASP A 107 -44.93 -16.37 -25.28
C ASP A 107 -45.81 -16.12 -26.53
N LEU A 108 -46.24 -17.18 -27.23
CA LEU A 108 -47.24 -17.08 -28.32
C LEU A 108 -48.61 -16.61 -27.82
N LYS A 109 -49.02 -17.02 -26.61
CA LYS A 109 -50.28 -16.56 -26.00
C LYS A 109 -50.18 -15.15 -25.41
N ALA A 110 -49.01 -14.72 -24.95
CA ALA A 110 -48.80 -13.45 -24.26
C ALA A 110 -48.34 -12.30 -25.18
N GLY A 111 -48.15 -12.55 -26.49
CA GLY A 111 -47.76 -11.57 -27.50
C GLY A 111 -46.40 -10.89 -27.26
N SER A 112 -45.61 -11.37 -26.29
CA SER A 112 -44.31 -10.82 -25.89
C SER A 112 -43.45 -11.88 -25.21
N PHE A 113 -42.16 -11.91 -25.54
CA PHE A 113 -41.18 -12.81 -24.90
C PHE A 113 -40.98 -12.41 -23.43
N LYS A 114 -41.64 -13.12 -22.49
CA LYS A 114 -41.61 -12.77 -21.06
C LYS A 114 -41.06 -13.87 -20.17
N GLN A 115 -41.04 -15.13 -20.60
CA GLN A 115 -40.63 -16.25 -19.74
C GLN A 115 -39.22 -16.77 -20.05
N GLY A 116 -38.35 -16.84 -19.04
CA GLY A 116 -36.99 -17.37 -19.20
C GLY A 116 -36.97 -18.89 -19.15
N ALA A 117 -36.56 -19.55 -20.23
CA ALA A 117 -36.35 -21.01 -20.30
C ALA A 117 -34.87 -21.43 -20.23
N SER A 118 -33.98 -20.53 -19.79
CA SER A 118 -32.54 -20.77 -19.82
C SER A 118 -32.09 -21.62 -18.62
N THR A 119 -31.26 -22.63 -18.86
CA THR A 119 -30.68 -23.49 -17.81
C THR A 119 -29.44 -22.85 -17.16
N LEU A 120 -29.04 -23.34 -15.98
CA LEU A 120 -27.78 -22.89 -15.33
C LEU A 120 -26.57 -23.10 -16.23
N THR A 121 -26.49 -24.24 -16.92
CA THR A 121 -25.39 -24.57 -17.84
C THR A 121 -25.37 -23.62 -19.05
N GLN A 122 -26.54 -23.21 -19.58
CA GLN A 122 -26.61 -22.20 -20.63
C GLN A 122 -26.15 -20.81 -20.12
N GLN A 123 -26.49 -20.44 -18.88
CA GLN A 123 -26.00 -19.21 -18.28
C GLN A 123 -24.48 -19.24 -18.06
N LEU A 124 -23.92 -20.38 -17.66
CA LEU A 124 -22.49 -20.58 -17.53
C LEU A 124 -21.78 -20.45 -18.88
N ALA A 125 -22.28 -21.15 -19.92
CA ALA A 125 -21.76 -21.08 -21.28
C ALA A 125 -21.75 -19.64 -21.82
N LYS A 126 -22.85 -18.90 -21.60
CA LYS A 126 -22.95 -17.48 -21.95
C LYS A 126 -21.86 -16.65 -21.27
N THR A 127 -21.65 -16.87 -19.97
CA THR A 127 -20.73 -16.07 -19.16
C THR A 127 -19.27 -16.34 -19.52
N LEU A 128 -18.92 -17.58 -19.86
CA LEU A 128 -17.54 -17.98 -20.13
C LEU A 128 -17.07 -17.74 -21.56
N PHE A 129 -17.96 -17.90 -22.55
CA PHE A 129 -17.54 -18.10 -23.94
C PHE A 129 -18.17 -17.14 -24.95
N LEU A 130 -19.21 -16.40 -24.58
CA LEU A 130 -20.02 -15.64 -25.53
C LEU A 130 -20.11 -14.16 -25.14
N THR A 131 -20.30 -13.31 -26.14
CA THR A 131 -20.51 -11.87 -25.96
C THR A 131 -21.93 -11.57 -25.45
N SER A 132 -22.15 -10.34 -24.97
CA SER A 132 -23.43 -9.93 -24.35
C SER A 132 -24.57 -9.60 -25.33
N GLU A 133 -24.35 -9.70 -26.65
CA GLU A 133 -25.31 -9.28 -27.68
C GLU A 133 -26.54 -10.20 -27.75
N LYS A 134 -27.75 -9.65 -27.66
CA LYS A 134 -28.98 -10.47 -27.69
C LYS A 134 -29.34 -10.89 -29.11
N SER A 135 -28.87 -12.06 -29.54
CA SER A 135 -29.27 -12.70 -30.81
C SER A 135 -29.75 -14.14 -30.62
N VAL A 136 -30.60 -14.60 -31.55
CA VAL A 136 -31.07 -15.99 -31.62
C VAL A 136 -29.90 -16.94 -31.89
N THR A 137 -28.96 -16.53 -32.76
CA THR A 137 -27.74 -17.29 -33.07
C THR A 137 -26.88 -17.51 -31.83
N ARG A 138 -26.68 -16.49 -30.99
CA ARG A 138 -26.00 -16.66 -29.69
C ARG A 138 -26.75 -17.64 -28.80
N LYS A 139 -28.08 -17.61 -28.78
CA LYS A 139 -28.87 -18.51 -27.93
C LYS A 139 -28.75 -19.98 -28.36
N ILE A 140 -28.61 -20.23 -29.66
CA ILE A 140 -28.29 -21.55 -30.21
C ILE A 140 -26.87 -21.97 -29.79
N LYS A 141 -25.88 -21.05 -29.90
CA LYS A 141 -24.51 -21.30 -29.43
C LYS A 141 -24.45 -21.63 -27.92
N GLU A 142 -25.20 -20.92 -27.08
CA GLU A 142 -25.34 -21.22 -25.64
C GLU A 142 -25.86 -22.64 -25.40
N ALA A 143 -26.88 -23.07 -26.16
CA ALA A 143 -27.46 -24.40 -26.02
C ALA A 143 -26.45 -25.50 -26.42
N ILE A 144 -25.77 -25.34 -27.56
CA ILE A 144 -24.75 -26.30 -28.02
C ILE A 144 -23.59 -26.39 -27.02
N LEU A 145 -23.07 -25.25 -26.55
CA LEU A 145 -22.02 -25.23 -25.54
C LEU A 145 -22.48 -25.86 -24.22
N ALA A 146 -23.72 -25.61 -23.79
CA ALA A 146 -24.27 -26.24 -22.59
C ALA A 146 -24.32 -27.77 -22.71
N LEU A 147 -24.74 -28.31 -23.85
CA LEU A 147 -24.70 -29.76 -24.12
C LEU A 147 -23.26 -30.30 -24.05
N GLN A 148 -22.30 -29.56 -24.61
CA GLN A 148 -20.89 -29.97 -24.60
C GLN A 148 -20.23 -29.89 -23.22
N ILE A 149 -20.62 -28.92 -22.38
CA ILE A 149 -20.17 -28.81 -20.98
C ILE A 149 -20.71 -30.02 -20.18
N GLU A 150 -21.99 -30.33 -20.31
CA GLU A 150 -22.65 -31.41 -19.55
C GLU A 150 -22.20 -32.82 -19.94
N ARG A 151 -21.63 -32.99 -21.13
CA ARG A 151 -20.97 -34.25 -21.52
C ARG A 151 -19.60 -34.43 -20.88
N ARG A 152 -18.96 -33.36 -20.40
CA ARG A 152 -17.57 -33.35 -19.91
C ARG A 152 -17.44 -33.10 -18.42
N TYR A 153 -18.45 -32.50 -17.79
CA TYR A 153 -18.43 -32.10 -16.38
C TYR A 153 -19.65 -32.64 -15.66
N THR A 154 -19.44 -33.02 -14.41
CA THR A 154 -20.50 -33.42 -13.48
C THR A 154 -21.36 -32.22 -13.08
N LYS A 155 -22.57 -32.47 -12.57
CA LYS A 155 -23.46 -31.40 -12.08
C LYS A 155 -22.83 -30.54 -11.00
N ASN A 156 -22.07 -31.16 -10.09
CA ASN A 156 -21.38 -30.46 -9.01
C ASN A 156 -20.26 -29.57 -9.57
N GLU A 157 -19.47 -30.05 -10.53
CA GLU A 157 -18.42 -29.24 -11.17
C GLU A 157 -19.01 -28.05 -11.95
N ILE A 158 -20.13 -28.25 -12.66
CA ILE A 158 -20.83 -27.18 -13.37
C ILE A 158 -21.36 -26.14 -12.38
N LEU A 159 -21.91 -26.59 -11.26
CA LEU A 159 -22.44 -25.71 -10.23
C LEU A 159 -21.31 -24.94 -9.52
N GLU A 160 -20.18 -25.59 -9.22
CA GLU A 160 -18.99 -24.94 -8.67
C GLU A 160 -18.49 -23.84 -9.62
N LEU A 161 -18.36 -24.15 -10.91
CA LEU A 161 -17.98 -23.18 -11.93
C LEU A 161 -18.99 -22.04 -11.97
N TYR A 162 -20.29 -22.33 -12.01
CA TYR A 162 -21.32 -21.28 -12.03
C TYR A 162 -21.23 -20.36 -10.80
N LEU A 163 -21.18 -20.94 -9.60
CA LEU A 163 -21.17 -20.20 -8.34
C LEU A 163 -19.90 -19.39 -8.14
N ASN A 164 -18.78 -19.75 -8.76
CA ASN A 164 -17.55 -18.96 -8.75
C ASN A 164 -17.45 -17.92 -9.87
N GLN A 165 -18.30 -17.99 -10.90
CA GLN A 165 -18.22 -17.13 -12.09
C GLN A 165 -19.33 -16.07 -12.15
N ILE A 166 -20.51 -16.37 -11.63
CA ILE A 166 -21.68 -15.51 -11.79
C ILE A 166 -21.46 -14.12 -11.20
N TYR A 167 -21.80 -13.08 -11.97
CA TYR A 167 -21.78 -11.71 -11.46
C TYR A 167 -22.97 -11.48 -10.52
N LEU A 168 -22.68 -11.10 -9.28
CA LEU A 168 -23.69 -10.93 -8.23
C LEU A 168 -23.89 -9.47 -7.81
N GLY A 169 -23.29 -8.52 -8.55
CA GLY A 169 -23.47 -7.10 -8.35
C GLY A 169 -22.33 -6.47 -7.53
N SER A 170 -22.27 -5.13 -7.53
CA SER A 170 -21.27 -4.35 -6.76
C SER A 170 -19.81 -4.78 -7.00
N GLY A 171 -19.48 -5.27 -8.20
CA GLY A 171 -18.15 -5.76 -8.55
C GLY A 171 -17.80 -7.15 -7.99
N ALA A 172 -18.73 -7.84 -7.34
CA ALA A 172 -18.55 -9.20 -6.83
C ALA A 172 -18.88 -10.24 -7.90
N TYR A 173 -17.89 -11.08 -8.22
CA TYR A 173 -18.02 -12.22 -9.12
C TYR A 173 -17.81 -13.50 -8.31
N GLY A 174 -18.84 -14.33 -8.27
CA GLY A 174 -18.92 -15.53 -7.45
C GLY A 174 -19.42 -15.30 -6.01
N VAL A 175 -19.93 -16.37 -5.40
CA VAL A 175 -20.70 -16.34 -4.16
C VAL A 175 -19.89 -15.93 -2.93
N GLU A 176 -18.61 -16.31 -2.84
CA GLU A 176 -17.72 -15.87 -1.75
C GLU A 176 -17.47 -14.35 -1.83
N ALA A 177 -17.20 -13.83 -3.02
CA ALA A 177 -17.04 -12.40 -3.22
C ALA A 177 -18.31 -11.62 -2.88
N ALA A 178 -19.49 -12.17 -3.18
CA ALA A 178 -20.77 -11.59 -2.79
C ALA A 178 -20.96 -11.62 -1.28
N SER A 179 -20.67 -12.74 -0.61
CA SER A 179 -20.76 -12.86 0.85
C SER A 179 -19.89 -11.83 1.57
N GLN A 180 -18.63 -11.72 1.16
CA GLN A 180 -17.70 -10.72 1.69
C GLN A 180 -18.14 -9.28 1.42
N THR A 181 -18.77 -9.03 0.27
CA THR A 181 -19.21 -7.68 -0.13
C THR A 181 -20.47 -7.23 0.58
N TYR A 182 -21.42 -8.15 0.81
CA TYR A 182 -22.72 -7.81 1.38
C TYR A 182 -22.80 -8.05 2.89
N PHE A 183 -22.02 -8.99 3.42
CA PHE A 183 -22.10 -9.42 4.83
C PHE A 183 -20.75 -9.40 5.56
N GLY A 184 -19.63 -9.29 4.84
CA GLY A 184 -18.29 -9.23 5.45
C GLY A 184 -17.80 -10.53 6.09
N LYS A 185 -18.34 -11.68 5.67
CA LYS A 185 -18.01 -13.02 6.19
C LYS A 185 -17.87 -14.06 5.06
N SER A 186 -17.32 -15.23 5.39
CA SER A 186 -17.17 -16.31 4.41
C SER A 186 -18.53 -16.86 3.98
N VAL A 187 -18.60 -17.38 2.75
CA VAL A 187 -19.78 -18.05 2.21
C VAL A 187 -20.22 -19.22 3.08
N SER A 188 -19.29 -19.91 3.75
CA SER A 188 -19.57 -21.03 4.66
C SER A 188 -20.44 -20.61 5.85
N ASP A 189 -20.40 -19.34 6.22
CA ASP A 189 -21.04 -18.80 7.43
C ASP A 189 -22.38 -18.10 7.12
N LEU A 190 -22.93 -18.31 5.92
CA LEU A 190 -24.20 -17.72 5.50
C LEU A 190 -25.40 -18.40 6.18
N THR A 191 -26.28 -17.58 6.72
CA THR A 191 -27.60 -18.01 7.17
C THR A 191 -28.53 -18.28 5.99
N LEU A 192 -29.64 -18.99 6.22
CA LEU A 192 -30.66 -19.24 5.19
C LEU A 192 -31.16 -17.94 4.53
N ALA A 193 -31.40 -16.87 5.30
CA ALA A 193 -31.88 -15.60 4.77
C ALA A 193 -30.84 -14.91 3.85
N GLU A 194 -29.56 -14.99 4.20
CA GLU A 194 -28.46 -14.41 3.42
C GLU A 194 -28.16 -15.26 2.18
N ALA A 195 -28.20 -16.58 2.29
CA ALA A 195 -28.11 -17.52 1.18
C ALA A 195 -29.23 -17.28 0.16
N ALA A 196 -30.48 -17.16 0.62
CA ALA A 196 -31.62 -16.84 -0.24
C ALA A 196 -31.51 -15.44 -0.88
N LEU A 197 -30.86 -14.48 -0.20
CA LEU A 197 -30.60 -13.16 -0.77
C LEU A 197 -29.62 -13.28 -1.95
N ILE A 198 -28.46 -13.92 -1.74
CA ILE A 198 -27.47 -14.14 -2.80
C ILE A 198 -28.07 -14.93 -3.96
N ALA A 199 -28.83 -15.99 -3.67
CA ALA A 199 -29.50 -16.80 -4.68
C ALA A 199 -30.48 -16.01 -5.56
N GLY A 200 -31.02 -14.90 -5.04
CA GLY A 200 -31.95 -14.05 -5.77
C GLY A 200 -31.28 -13.07 -6.75
N LEU A 201 -29.99 -12.81 -6.61
CA LEU A 201 -29.25 -11.78 -7.34
C LEU A 201 -29.03 -12.06 -8.85
N PRO A 202 -28.73 -13.28 -9.32
CA PRO A 202 -28.34 -13.54 -10.72
C PRO A 202 -29.30 -12.95 -11.77
N LYS A 203 -30.60 -12.94 -11.49
CA LYS A 203 -31.63 -12.38 -12.38
C LYS A 203 -31.40 -10.92 -12.78
N ALA A 204 -31.00 -10.08 -11.82
CA ALA A 204 -30.71 -8.66 -12.06
C ALA A 204 -29.79 -8.12 -10.95
N PRO A 205 -28.49 -8.43 -10.99
CA PRO A 205 -27.58 -8.24 -9.85
C PRO A 205 -27.46 -6.78 -9.40
N SER A 206 -27.45 -5.84 -10.36
CA SER A 206 -27.40 -4.41 -10.07
C SER A 206 -28.70 -3.85 -9.47
N VAL A 207 -29.86 -4.42 -9.85
CA VAL A 207 -31.19 -3.96 -9.41
C VAL A 207 -31.50 -4.50 -8.02
N TYR A 208 -31.24 -5.78 -7.78
CA TYR A 208 -31.50 -6.43 -6.49
C TYR A 208 -30.33 -6.32 -5.51
N SER A 209 -29.34 -5.48 -5.79
CA SER A 209 -28.22 -5.25 -4.88
C SER A 209 -28.71 -4.66 -3.55
N PRO A 210 -28.44 -5.31 -2.40
CA PRO A 210 -28.87 -4.81 -1.09
C PRO A 210 -28.18 -3.50 -0.68
N ILE A 211 -27.06 -3.15 -1.33
CA ILE A 211 -26.35 -1.87 -1.12
C ILE A 211 -27.08 -0.73 -1.81
N LYS A 212 -27.64 -0.98 -3.01
CA LYS A 212 -28.31 0.04 -3.82
C LYS A 212 -29.80 0.14 -3.51
N ASN A 213 -30.49 -1.01 -3.46
CA ASN A 213 -31.94 -1.12 -3.36
C ASN A 213 -32.35 -2.20 -2.33
N PRO A 214 -32.23 -1.92 -1.02
CA PRO A 214 -32.48 -2.91 0.03
C PRO A 214 -33.92 -3.47 0.00
N GLU A 215 -34.92 -2.65 -0.31
CA GLU A 215 -36.32 -3.11 -0.38
C GLU A 215 -36.57 -4.08 -1.54
N LEU A 216 -35.99 -3.82 -2.72
CA LEU A 216 -36.11 -4.74 -3.87
C LEU A 216 -35.34 -6.04 -3.61
N ALA A 217 -34.17 -5.94 -2.96
CA ALA A 217 -33.39 -7.09 -2.54
C ALA A 217 -34.19 -7.99 -1.57
N LYS A 218 -34.87 -7.39 -0.60
CA LYS A 218 -35.74 -8.09 0.36
C LYS A 218 -36.89 -8.80 -0.34
N LYS A 219 -37.62 -8.11 -1.22
CA LYS A 219 -38.70 -8.71 -2.02
C LYS A 219 -38.19 -9.89 -2.85
N ARG A 220 -36.99 -9.76 -3.44
CA ARG A 220 -36.39 -10.83 -4.25
C ARG A 220 -35.98 -12.04 -3.39
N ARG A 221 -35.35 -11.83 -2.24
CA ARG A 221 -35.03 -12.88 -1.26
C ARG A 221 -36.29 -13.64 -0.83
N ASP A 222 -37.36 -12.93 -0.50
CA ASP A 222 -38.61 -13.54 -0.02
C ASP A 222 -39.28 -14.42 -1.10
N ILE A 223 -39.09 -14.07 -2.39
CA ILE A 223 -39.50 -14.93 -3.51
C ILE A 223 -38.68 -16.22 -3.51
N VAL A 224 -37.36 -16.16 -3.33
CA VAL A 224 -36.50 -17.35 -3.27
C VAL A 224 -36.93 -18.25 -2.10
N LEU A 225 -37.08 -17.69 -0.90
CA LEU A 225 -37.56 -18.41 0.28
C LEU A 225 -38.91 -19.10 0.03
N ARG A 226 -39.85 -18.42 -0.63
CA ARG A 226 -41.15 -19.01 -0.96
C ARG A 226 -41.04 -20.18 -1.94
N GLN A 227 -40.14 -20.10 -2.91
CA GLN A 227 -39.91 -21.20 -3.86
C GLN A 227 -39.24 -22.40 -3.19
N MET A 228 -38.31 -22.15 -2.26
CA MET A 228 -37.70 -23.21 -1.44
C MET A 228 -38.73 -23.91 -0.54
N LEU A 229 -39.67 -23.15 0.04
CA LEU A 229 -40.79 -23.72 0.80
C LEU A 229 -41.70 -24.58 -0.10
N GLY A 230 -42.08 -24.07 -1.28
CA GLY A 230 -42.94 -24.78 -2.22
C GLY A 230 -42.32 -26.04 -2.84
N THR A 231 -41.02 -26.27 -2.65
CA THR A 231 -40.28 -27.46 -3.07
C THR A 231 -39.89 -28.34 -1.88
N ASN A 232 -40.39 -28.06 -0.68
CA ASN A 232 -40.11 -28.77 0.57
C ASN A 232 -38.62 -28.78 0.98
N ILE A 233 -37.81 -27.84 0.48
CA ILE A 233 -36.39 -27.70 0.85
C ILE A 233 -36.25 -27.11 2.25
N ILE A 234 -37.18 -26.23 2.64
CA ILE A 234 -37.23 -25.61 3.96
C ILE A 234 -38.62 -25.79 4.58
N THR A 235 -38.67 -25.83 5.91
CA THR A 235 -39.93 -25.90 6.66
C THR A 235 -40.64 -24.55 6.73
N LYS A 236 -41.92 -24.56 7.08
CA LYS A 236 -42.71 -23.34 7.29
C LYS A 236 -42.11 -22.44 8.38
N ASP A 237 -41.55 -23.04 9.43
CA ASP A 237 -40.92 -22.30 10.53
C ASP A 237 -39.60 -21.64 10.08
N GLN A 238 -38.76 -22.37 9.34
CA GLN A 238 -37.54 -21.82 8.74
C GLN A 238 -37.87 -20.68 7.77
N TYR A 239 -38.92 -20.81 6.96
CA TYR A 239 -39.39 -19.75 6.07
C TYR A 239 -39.82 -18.50 6.85
N ASN A 240 -40.64 -18.66 7.90
CA ASN A 240 -41.13 -17.54 8.71
C ASN A 240 -39.97 -16.83 9.42
N PHE A 241 -39.04 -17.59 10.01
CA PHE A 241 -37.84 -17.06 10.65
C PHE A 241 -36.96 -16.28 9.65
N ALA A 242 -36.59 -16.90 8.53
CA ALA A 242 -35.73 -16.29 7.52
C ALA A 242 -36.35 -15.04 6.86
N LYS A 243 -37.67 -15.02 6.69
CA LYS A 243 -38.41 -13.87 6.14
C LYS A 243 -38.40 -12.69 7.11
N ALA A 244 -38.48 -12.95 8.42
CA ALA A 244 -38.48 -11.93 9.47
C ALA A 244 -37.11 -11.23 9.64
N VAL A 245 -36.02 -11.91 9.28
CA VAL A 245 -34.66 -11.34 9.31
C VAL A 245 -34.61 -10.06 8.45
N LYS A 246 -34.15 -8.96 9.03
CA LYS A 246 -33.88 -7.71 8.29
C LYS A 246 -32.58 -7.85 7.50
N ILE A 247 -32.50 -7.23 6.32
CA ILE A 247 -31.23 -7.16 5.59
C ILE A 247 -30.26 -6.32 6.42
N ALA A 248 -29.16 -6.93 6.87
CA ALA A 248 -28.11 -6.22 7.56
C ALA A 248 -27.58 -5.09 6.68
N LYS A 249 -27.24 -3.95 7.28
CA LYS A 249 -26.52 -2.91 6.54
C LYS A 249 -25.20 -3.53 6.08
N PRO A 250 -24.81 -3.34 4.80
CA PRO A 250 -23.51 -3.80 4.36
C PRO A 250 -22.44 -3.23 5.30
N PRO A 251 -21.34 -3.97 5.56
CA PRO A 251 -20.23 -3.39 6.29
C PRO A 251 -19.89 -2.05 5.64
N GLN A 252 -19.77 -0.98 6.45
CA GLN A 252 -19.37 0.32 5.92
C GLN A 252 -18.09 0.12 5.08
N LYS A 253 -17.89 0.95 4.04
CA LYS A 253 -16.61 1.05 3.32
C LYS A 253 -15.49 1.61 4.24
N THR A 254 -15.40 1.13 5.48
CA THR A 254 -14.38 1.44 6.48
C THR A 254 -13.11 0.62 6.30
N ALA A 255 -12.99 -0.17 5.24
CA ALA A 255 -11.67 -0.51 4.71
C ALA A 255 -11.09 0.73 4.01
N GLN A 256 -10.84 1.80 4.77
CA GLN A 256 -9.81 2.76 4.43
C GLN A 256 -8.57 1.92 4.10
N THR A 257 -8.03 2.04 2.89
CA THR A 257 -6.88 1.25 2.47
C THR A 257 -5.81 1.38 3.55
N LYS A 258 -5.56 0.31 4.30
CA LYS A 258 -4.56 0.31 5.36
C LYS A 258 -3.23 0.67 4.71
N ALA A 259 -2.52 1.66 5.26
CA ALA A 259 -1.29 2.18 4.68
C ALA A 259 -1.45 2.68 3.22
N GLY A 260 -2.48 3.47 2.91
CA GLY A 260 -2.82 3.90 1.55
C GLY A 260 -1.62 4.45 0.72
N TYR A 261 -0.79 5.30 1.32
CA TYR A 261 0.42 5.83 0.67
C TYR A 261 1.44 4.74 0.32
N PHE A 262 1.64 3.75 1.20
CA PHE A 262 2.50 2.61 0.95
C PHE A 262 1.94 1.73 -0.17
N ILE A 263 0.62 1.52 -0.20
CA ILE A 263 -0.06 0.75 -1.24
C ILE A 263 0.09 1.39 -2.63
N GLU A 264 -0.04 2.71 -2.75
CA GLU A 264 0.20 3.39 -4.04
C GLU A 264 1.69 3.38 -4.43
N TYR A 265 2.59 3.44 -3.45
CA TYR A 265 4.03 3.30 -3.68
C TYR A 265 4.39 1.91 -4.22
N ILE A 266 3.91 0.83 -3.61
CA ILE A 266 4.17 -0.54 -4.11
C ILE A 266 3.52 -0.75 -5.48
N LYS A 267 2.32 -0.21 -5.74
CA LYS A 267 1.69 -0.28 -7.06
C LYS A 267 2.64 0.32 -8.09
N THR A 268 3.18 1.51 -7.84
CA THR A 268 4.12 2.18 -8.76
C THR A 268 5.37 1.32 -9.03
N ILE A 269 5.88 0.60 -8.05
CA ILE A 269 7.01 -0.34 -8.23
C ILE A 269 6.58 -1.55 -9.07
N LEU A 270 5.46 -2.18 -8.71
CA LEU A 270 4.94 -3.37 -9.38
C LEU A 270 4.64 -3.09 -10.85
N LYS A 271 4.06 -1.92 -11.18
CA LYS A 271 3.80 -1.50 -12.57
C LYS A 271 5.06 -1.39 -13.43
N LYS A 272 6.22 -1.11 -12.81
CA LYS A 272 7.51 -1.00 -13.52
C LYS A 272 8.19 -2.35 -13.71
N GLN A 273 7.93 -3.31 -12.83
CA GLN A 273 8.62 -4.60 -12.79
C GLN A 273 7.78 -5.77 -13.34
N PHE A 274 6.46 -5.65 -13.34
CA PHE A 274 5.53 -6.70 -13.71
C PHE A 274 4.48 -6.21 -14.69
N ASP A 275 4.04 -7.11 -15.58
CA ASP A 275 2.89 -6.86 -16.45
C ASP A 275 1.60 -6.67 -15.63
N LEU A 276 0.86 -5.60 -15.94
CA LEU A 276 -0.36 -5.21 -15.23
C LEU A 276 -1.41 -6.32 -15.28
N LYS A 277 -1.58 -6.98 -16.43
CA LYS A 277 -2.59 -8.03 -16.59
C LYS A 277 -2.31 -9.17 -15.59
N ASN A 278 -1.06 -9.57 -15.47
CA ASN A 278 -0.64 -10.60 -14.51
C ASN A 278 -0.88 -10.17 -13.05
N LEU A 279 -0.53 -8.93 -12.70
CA LEU A 279 -0.66 -8.42 -11.33
C LEU A 279 -2.10 -8.47 -10.79
N TYR A 280 -3.10 -8.18 -11.64
CA TYR A 280 -4.49 -8.08 -11.23
C TYR A 280 -5.36 -9.31 -11.52
N SER A 281 -4.79 -10.38 -12.11
CA SER A 281 -5.56 -11.57 -12.50
C SER A 281 -4.96 -12.92 -12.07
N LYS A 282 -3.69 -12.99 -11.65
CA LYS A 282 -3.04 -14.28 -11.31
C LYS A 282 -3.18 -14.74 -9.86
N GLY A 283 -3.85 -13.98 -8.98
CA GLY A 283 -4.02 -14.36 -7.58
C GLY A 283 -2.71 -14.42 -6.79
N LEU A 284 -1.80 -13.47 -7.03
CA LEU A 284 -0.48 -13.48 -6.40
C LEU A 284 -0.57 -13.18 -4.90
N ASN A 285 0.41 -13.64 -4.13
CA ASN A 285 0.63 -13.20 -2.75
C ASN A 285 1.87 -12.33 -2.70
N ILE A 286 1.70 -11.06 -2.32
CA ILE A 286 2.77 -10.07 -2.25
C ILE A 286 3.09 -9.82 -0.78
N TYR A 287 4.28 -10.21 -0.34
CA TYR A 287 4.78 -9.96 1.00
C TYR A 287 5.60 -8.68 1.02
N THR A 288 5.29 -7.80 1.97
CA THR A 288 5.89 -6.47 2.07
C THR A 288 6.69 -6.30 3.36
N THR A 289 7.45 -5.22 3.43
CA THR A 289 8.24 -4.87 4.62
C THR A 289 7.44 -4.11 5.67
N LEU A 290 6.24 -3.63 5.34
CA LEU A 290 5.46 -2.77 6.22
C LEU A 290 4.95 -3.56 7.43
N ASN A 291 5.17 -3.04 8.63
CA ASN A 291 4.57 -3.58 9.84
C ASN A 291 3.28 -2.80 10.14
N LEU A 292 2.13 -3.47 10.21
CA LEU A 292 0.85 -2.78 10.33
C LEU A 292 0.68 -2.08 11.68
N ASP A 293 1.19 -2.66 12.77
CA ASP A 293 1.14 -2.05 14.10
C ASP A 293 1.93 -0.74 14.13
N LEU A 294 3.17 -0.77 13.64
CA LEU A 294 3.99 0.44 13.52
C LEU A 294 3.35 1.48 12.60
N GLN A 295 2.74 1.06 11.49
CA GLN A 295 2.03 1.97 10.60
C GLN A 295 0.85 2.66 11.30
N MET A 296 0.07 1.94 12.10
CA MET A 296 -1.04 2.52 12.87
C MET A 296 -0.54 3.53 13.92
N THR A 297 0.61 3.25 14.55
CA THR A 297 1.30 4.21 15.42
C THR A 297 1.75 5.45 14.66
N ALA A 298 2.28 5.31 13.44
CA ALA A 298 2.63 6.46 12.61
C ALA A 298 1.40 7.31 12.27
N ASP A 299 0.32 6.67 11.79
CA ASP A 299 -0.92 7.35 11.40
C ASP A 299 -1.53 8.11 12.58
N SER A 300 -1.63 7.48 13.75
CA SER A 300 -2.17 8.11 14.97
C SER A 300 -1.27 9.24 15.51
N SER A 301 0.05 9.08 15.47
CA SER A 301 1.01 10.11 15.89
C SER A 301 0.91 11.34 14.99
N VAL A 302 0.84 11.12 13.67
CA VAL A 302 0.65 12.22 12.70
C VAL A 302 -0.68 12.92 12.93
N ALA A 303 -1.79 12.18 13.01
CA ALA A 303 -3.12 12.77 13.23
C ALA A 303 -3.17 13.63 14.51
N LYS A 304 -2.68 13.08 15.63
CA LYS A 304 -2.64 13.78 16.92
C LYS A 304 -1.83 15.06 16.88
N ARG A 305 -0.61 15.01 16.32
CA ARG A 305 0.32 16.16 16.34
C ARG A 305 -0.01 17.20 15.28
N MET A 306 -0.57 16.79 14.15
CA MET A 306 -1.08 17.72 13.14
C MET A 306 -2.27 18.49 13.68
N ALA A 307 -3.23 17.86 14.36
CA ALA A 307 -4.33 18.58 15.02
C ALA A 307 -3.82 19.66 15.99
N GLN A 308 -2.79 19.34 16.78
CA GLN A 308 -2.15 20.32 17.68
C GLN A 308 -1.47 21.46 16.92
N LEU A 309 -0.82 21.18 15.78
CA LEU A 309 -0.20 22.20 14.93
C LEU A 309 -1.26 23.10 14.30
N GLU A 310 -2.33 22.53 13.77
CA GLU A 310 -3.44 23.25 13.16
C GLU A 310 -4.02 24.29 14.14
N THR A 311 -4.25 23.92 15.41
CA THR A 311 -4.68 24.89 16.44
C THR A 311 -3.68 26.05 16.60
N ARG A 312 -2.38 25.76 16.61
CA ARG A 312 -1.35 26.81 16.76
C ARG A 312 -1.26 27.71 15.54
N MET A 313 -1.47 27.16 14.34
CA MET A 313 -1.54 27.93 13.09
C MET A 313 -2.74 28.86 13.07
N THR A 314 -3.92 28.36 13.45
CA THR A 314 -5.14 29.18 13.57
C THR A 314 -4.94 30.33 14.55
N ASN A 315 -4.32 30.09 15.70
CA ASN A 315 -4.01 31.14 16.69
C ASN A 315 -3.04 32.21 16.16
N GLN A 316 -2.29 31.91 15.09
CA GLN A 316 -1.41 32.86 14.41
C GLN A 316 -2.04 33.46 13.14
N GLY A 317 -3.33 33.23 12.89
CA GLY A 317 -4.03 33.74 11.71
C GLY A 317 -3.63 33.07 10.40
N LEU A 318 -3.03 31.88 10.46
CA LEU A 318 -2.63 31.09 9.29
C LEU A 318 -3.70 30.06 8.93
N ASP A 319 -3.73 29.64 7.67
CA ASP A 319 -4.61 28.57 7.20
C ASP A 319 -4.07 27.18 7.62
N PRO A 320 -4.70 26.50 8.59
CA PRO A 320 -4.25 25.20 9.06
C PRO A 320 -4.45 24.08 8.03
N GLN A 321 -5.35 24.25 7.05
CA GLN A 321 -5.65 23.19 6.09
C GLN A 321 -4.46 22.90 5.16
N LYS A 322 -3.58 23.89 4.95
CA LYS A 322 -2.37 23.77 4.11
C LYS A 322 -1.27 22.90 4.71
N ALA A 323 -1.26 22.73 6.03
CA ALA A 323 -0.22 21.99 6.71
C ALA A 323 -0.30 20.51 6.38
N GLU A 324 0.83 19.95 5.96
CA GLU A 324 0.99 18.55 5.58
C GLU A 324 2.15 17.91 6.34
N CYS A 325 2.18 16.58 6.34
CA CYS A 325 3.17 15.79 7.06
C CYS A 325 3.58 14.56 6.28
N ALA A 326 4.83 14.13 6.44
CA ALA A 326 5.31 12.86 5.97
C ALA A 326 6.15 12.17 7.05
N LEU A 327 6.03 10.86 7.15
CA LEU A 327 6.84 10.01 8.02
C LEU A 327 7.31 8.80 7.22
N ILE A 328 8.58 8.46 7.33
CA ILE A 328 9.10 7.20 6.83
C ILE A 328 10.00 6.55 7.86
N ALA A 329 9.79 5.25 8.07
CA ALA A 329 10.56 4.43 8.99
C ALA A 329 11.20 3.26 8.25
N ILE A 330 12.50 3.06 8.45
CA ILE A 330 13.33 2.13 7.69
C ILE A 330 14.14 1.28 8.65
N ASP A 331 14.07 -0.04 8.49
CA ASP A 331 14.92 -0.99 9.18
C ASP A 331 16.38 -0.80 8.76
N ILE A 332 17.27 -0.63 9.72
CA ILE A 332 18.67 -0.28 9.48
C ILE A 332 19.44 -1.45 8.85
N LYS A 333 19.19 -2.66 9.32
CA LYS A 333 19.94 -3.88 8.96
C LYS A 333 19.64 -4.36 7.54
N THR A 334 18.40 -4.18 7.10
CA THR A 334 17.87 -4.69 5.83
C THR A 334 17.59 -3.59 4.81
N GLY A 335 17.19 -2.39 5.26
CA GLY A 335 16.62 -1.35 4.40
C GLY A 335 15.11 -1.53 4.15
N GLY A 336 14.42 -2.41 4.87
CA GLY A 336 12.97 -2.59 4.70
C GLY A 336 12.20 -1.37 5.19
N ILE A 337 11.24 -0.89 4.41
CA ILE A 337 10.36 0.22 4.80
C ILE A 337 9.28 -0.31 5.75
N LEU A 338 9.36 0.05 7.03
CA LEU A 338 8.47 -0.45 8.09
C LEU A 338 7.18 0.35 8.19
N SER A 339 7.23 1.65 7.89
CA SER A 339 6.06 2.54 7.88
C SER A 339 6.25 3.67 6.88
N MET A 340 5.16 4.12 6.25
CA MET A 340 5.15 5.20 5.27
C MET A 340 3.85 6.01 5.36
N VAL A 341 3.98 7.28 5.70
CA VAL A 341 2.92 8.30 5.67
C VAL A 341 3.34 9.39 4.69
N GLY A 342 2.50 9.69 3.71
CA GLY A 342 2.78 10.68 2.66
C GLY A 342 2.00 12.00 2.78
N GLY A 343 1.12 12.12 3.76
CA GLY A 343 0.26 13.28 4.00
C GLY A 343 -0.64 13.03 5.22
N LYS A 344 -1.29 14.09 5.72
CA LYS A 344 -2.16 13.97 6.91
C LYS A 344 -3.47 13.22 6.65
N ASP A 345 -3.94 13.20 5.39
CA ASP A 345 -5.18 12.54 4.99
C ASP A 345 -5.07 11.98 3.57
N PHE A 346 -4.97 10.65 3.47
CA PHE A 346 -4.88 9.95 2.18
C PHE A 346 -6.16 10.05 1.34
N SER A 347 -7.33 10.28 1.97
CA SER A 347 -8.60 10.38 1.25
C SER A 347 -8.73 11.70 0.47
N LYS A 348 -8.03 12.74 0.92
CA LYS A 348 -7.95 14.04 0.25
C LYS A 348 -6.91 14.05 -0.87
N THR A 349 -5.75 13.44 -0.65
CA THR A 349 -4.67 13.40 -1.64
C THR A 349 -3.84 12.13 -1.53
N SER A 350 -3.52 11.54 -2.68
CA SER A 350 -2.58 10.41 -2.77
C SER A 350 -1.14 10.85 -3.06
N PHE A 351 -0.87 12.16 -3.10
CA PHE A 351 0.49 12.68 -3.31
C PHE A 351 1.38 12.31 -2.12
N ASN A 352 2.34 11.42 -2.37
CA ASN A 352 3.16 10.83 -1.32
C ASN A 352 4.42 11.67 -1.07
N ARG A 353 4.33 12.57 -0.11
CA ARG A 353 5.42 13.51 0.24
C ARG A 353 6.66 12.82 0.81
N ALA A 354 6.54 11.59 1.33
CA ALA A 354 7.71 10.83 1.80
C ALA A 354 8.68 10.46 0.67
N VAL A 355 8.19 10.33 -0.57
CA VAL A 355 8.98 9.84 -1.71
C VAL A 355 8.94 10.73 -2.95
N GLN A 356 7.88 11.53 -3.15
CA GLN A 356 7.68 12.35 -4.35
C GLN A 356 8.04 13.82 -4.13
N ALA A 357 7.76 14.36 -2.94
CA ALA A 357 8.10 15.75 -2.63
C ALA A 357 9.61 15.89 -2.45
N ARG A 358 10.18 16.93 -3.06
CA ARG A 358 11.54 17.38 -2.81
C ARG A 358 11.45 18.66 -2.02
N ARG A 359 12.10 18.68 -0.85
CA ARG A 359 12.08 19.80 0.08
C ARG A 359 13.49 20.08 0.57
N GLN A 360 13.74 21.32 0.97
CA GLN A 360 15.01 21.68 1.57
C GLN A 360 15.15 20.97 2.93
N PRO A 361 16.20 20.17 3.14
CA PRO A 361 16.42 19.49 4.42
C PRO A 361 16.83 20.47 5.54
N GLY A 362 17.24 21.70 5.18
CA GLY A 362 17.75 22.67 6.13
C GLY A 362 18.96 22.12 6.91
N SER A 363 19.00 22.42 8.20
CA SER A 363 20.04 21.92 9.11
C SER A 363 20.13 20.37 9.24
N ALA A 364 19.16 19.60 8.72
CA ALA A 364 19.29 18.14 8.64
C ALA A 364 20.31 17.68 7.59
N PHE A 365 20.88 18.60 6.78
CA PHE A 365 22.00 18.28 5.88
C PHE A 365 23.38 18.34 6.57
N LYS A 366 23.51 19.08 7.67
CA LYS A 366 24.80 19.26 8.38
C LYS A 366 25.54 17.96 8.67
N PRO A 367 24.90 16.85 9.06
CA PRO A 367 25.61 15.61 9.36
C PRO A 367 26.50 15.11 8.22
N PHE A 368 26.19 15.40 6.94
CA PHE A 368 27.07 15.03 5.82
C PHE A 368 28.35 15.87 5.77
N VAL A 369 28.29 17.15 6.15
CA VAL A 369 29.46 18.03 6.28
C VAL A 369 30.38 17.49 7.37
N TYR A 370 29.82 17.22 8.55
CA TYR A 370 30.59 16.72 9.69
C TYR A 370 31.12 15.30 9.45
N ALA A 371 30.32 14.40 8.87
CA ALA A 371 30.78 13.05 8.54
C ALA A 371 31.92 13.05 7.52
N THR A 372 31.89 13.99 6.56
CA THR A 372 33.00 14.20 5.62
C THR A 372 34.25 14.66 6.36
N ALA A 373 34.14 15.62 7.28
CA ALA A 373 35.25 16.06 8.11
C ALA A 373 35.84 14.93 8.97
N ILE A 374 35.01 14.15 9.66
CA ILE A 374 35.46 12.98 10.44
C ILE A 374 36.16 11.94 9.55
N THR A 375 35.69 11.76 8.32
CA THR A 375 36.32 10.87 7.33
C THR A 375 37.68 11.40 6.88
N LEU A 376 37.86 12.71 6.80
CA LEU A 376 39.12 13.38 6.48
C LEU A 376 40.08 13.49 7.67
N GLY A 377 39.71 12.97 8.85
CA GLY A 377 40.59 12.88 10.01
C GLY A 377 40.34 13.91 11.10
N PHE A 378 39.35 14.80 10.94
CA PHE A 378 38.93 15.68 12.03
C PHE A 378 38.40 14.86 13.21
N SER A 379 38.60 15.39 14.41
CA SER A 379 38.08 14.85 15.66
C SER A 379 36.90 15.70 16.14
N GLN A 380 35.96 15.10 16.87
CA GLN A 380 34.82 15.86 17.41
C GLN A 380 35.24 16.90 18.47
N LYS A 381 36.49 16.83 18.96
CA LYS A 381 37.15 17.81 19.85
C LYS A 381 37.65 19.05 19.13
N ASP A 382 37.87 18.98 17.81
CA ASP A 382 38.44 20.09 17.03
C ASP A 382 37.53 21.31 17.14
N ARG A 383 38.13 22.52 17.09
CA ARG A 383 37.40 23.77 17.31
C ARG A 383 37.10 24.49 16.00
N LEU A 384 35.93 25.14 15.97
CA LEU A 384 35.49 26.02 14.89
C LEU A 384 35.02 27.34 15.47
N LEU A 385 35.29 28.42 14.74
CA LEU A 385 34.89 29.76 15.13
C LEU A 385 33.41 30.03 14.79
N ASP A 386 32.57 30.15 15.82
CA ASP A 386 31.21 30.69 15.75
C ASP A 386 31.26 32.22 15.90
N ALA A 387 31.55 32.92 14.80
CA ALA A 387 31.58 34.39 14.71
C ALA A 387 30.84 34.86 13.44
N PRO A 388 30.49 36.16 13.31
CA PRO A 388 29.91 36.71 12.09
C PRO A 388 30.69 36.28 10.85
N LEU A 389 29.96 35.91 9.80
CA LEU A 389 30.50 35.37 8.56
C LEU A 389 29.72 35.91 7.38
N SER A 390 30.43 36.47 6.40
CA SER A 390 29.85 36.99 5.16
C SER A 390 30.73 36.63 3.97
N TYR A 391 30.09 36.46 2.82
CA TYR A 391 30.76 36.19 1.55
C TYR A 391 30.28 37.18 0.49
N ASN A 392 31.20 37.72 -0.29
CA ASN A 392 30.87 38.54 -1.45
C ASN A 392 30.49 37.63 -2.62
N LEU A 393 29.27 37.79 -3.13
CA LEU A 393 28.77 37.07 -4.30
C LEU A 393 29.18 37.81 -5.58
N LYS A 394 29.19 37.09 -6.71
CA LYS A 394 29.62 37.62 -8.03
C LYS A 394 28.79 38.80 -8.55
N ASN A 395 27.62 39.06 -7.96
CA ASN A 395 26.69 40.11 -8.35
C ASN A 395 26.72 41.33 -7.41
N ASN A 396 27.85 41.57 -6.72
CA ASN A 396 28.00 42.60 -5.68
C ASN A 396 26.99 42.49 -4.51
N GLN A 397 26.33 41.34 -4.34
CA GLN A 397 25.53 41.07 -3.16
C GLN A 397 26.40 40.40 -2.10
N THR A 398 26.10 40.65 -0.84
CA THR A 398 26.76 40.00 0.29
C THR A 398 25.83 38.94 0.86
N TRP A 399 26.28 37.69 0.92
CA TRP A 399 25.58 36.65 1.67
C TRP A 399 26.08 36.65 3.11
N GLN A 400 25.24 37.10 4.03
CA GLN A 400 25.50 37.03 5.47
C GLN A 400 24.95 35.72 6.05
N VAL A 401 25.84 34.93 6.66
CA VAL A 401 25.47 33.69 7.32
C VAL A 401 25.02 34.01 8.74
N ASN A 402 23.71 33.87 9.00
CA ASN A 402 23.14 34.15 10.30
C ASN A 402 22.84 32.87 11.09
N ASN A 403 23.21 32.84 12.36
CA ASN A 403 22.76 31.80 13.27
C ASN A 403 21.27 31.98 13.59
N PHE A 404 20.55 30.85 13.72
CA PHE A 404 19.14 30.87 14.13
C PHE A 404 18.94 31.58 15.50
N SER A 405 19.89 31.43 16.43
CA SER A 405 19.87 32.09 17.73
C SER A 405 20.20 33.59 17.68
N LYS A 406 20.68 34.11 16.54
CA LYS A 406 21.24 35.46 16.39
C LYS A 406 22.41 35.79 17.33
N THR A 407 23.04 34.75 17.91
CA THR A 407 24.17 34.87 18.84
C THR A 407 25.36 34.05 18.37
N PHE A 408 26.54 34.44 18.84
CA PHE A 408 27.83 33.84 18.53
C PHE A 408 28.49 33.36 19.82
N LEU A 409 29.11 32.18 19.80
CA LEU A 409 29.73 31.55 20.96
C LEU A 409 31.26 31.60 20.95
N GLY A 410 31.88 32.20 19.93
CA GLY A 410 33.33 32.16 19.77
C GLY A 410 33.82 30.79 19.33
N GLU A 411 35.00 30.36 19.79
CA GLU A 411 35.50 29.02 19.48
C GLU A 411 34.72 27.94 20.23
N ILE A 412 34.17 26.98 19.49
CA ILE A 412 33.44 25.83 20.04
C ILE A 412 33.85 24.54 19.34
N THR A 413 33.72 23.41 20.03
CA THR A 413 34.01 22.09 19.45
C THR A 413 33.08 21.73 18.28
N LEU A 414 33.54 20.86 17.37
CA LEU A 414 32.72 20.27 16.30
C LEU A 414 31.45 19.63 16.88
N ARG A 415 31.57 18.91 18.01
CA ARG A 415 30.43 18.33 18.73
C ARG A 415 29.40 19.40 19.11
N LYS A 416 29.83 20.45 19.82
CA LYS A 416 28.94 21.51 20.30
C LYS A 416 28.31 22.28 19.14
N ALA A 417 29.07 22.54 18.08
CA ALA A 417 28.58 23.19 16.86
C ALA A 417 27.47 22.39 16.18
N LEU A 418 27.61 21.06 16.07
CA LEU A 418 26.57 20.19 15.50
C LEU A 418 25.36 20.05 16.44
N ALA A 419 25.59 19.86 17.75
CA ALA A 419 24.56 19.70 18.77
C ALA A 419 23.63 20.93 18.83
N LEU A 420 24.22 22.13 18.88
CA LEU A 420 23.50 23.40 18.86
C LEU A 420 23.07 23.83 17.44
N SER A 421 23.48 23.07 16.43
CA SER A 421 23.14 23.31 15.03
C SER A 421 23.53 24.71 14.53
N LYS A 422 24.71 25.21 14.92
CA LYS A 422 25.21 26.54 14.52
C LYS A 422 25.49 26.62 13.02
N ASN A 423 25.15 27.75 12.40
CA ASN A 423 25.23 27.93 10.95
C ASN A 423 26.64 28.34 10.53
N THR A 424 27.25 29.33 11.19
CA THR A 424 28.58 29.81 10.78
C THR A 424 29.68 28.75 10.90
N PRO A 425 29.77 27.91 11.95
CA PRO A 425 30.76 26.84 12.00
C PRO A 425 30.55 25.78 10.91
N ALA A 426 29.28 25.46 10.59
CA ALA A 426 28.98 24.49 9.54
C ALA A 426 29.41 24.99 8.15
N VAL A 427 29.24 26.27 7.86
CA VAL A 427 29.68 26.89 6.60
C VAL A 427 31.20 26.98 6.54
N ARG A 428 31.88 27.38 7.64
CA ARG A 428 33.34 27.36 7.72
C ARG A 428 33.90 25.96 7.50
N LEU A 429 33.29 24.94 8.13
CA LEU A 429 33.71 23.55 7.94
C LEU A 429 33.54 23.10 6.48
N MET A 430 32.43 23.48 5.84
CA MET A 430 32.19 23.22 4.41
C MET A 430 33.25 23.89 3.52
N GLU A 431 33.64 25.12 3.83
CA GLU A 431 34.70 25.85 3.13
C GLU A 431 36.06 25.15 3.29
N MET A 432 36.40 24.68 4.49
CA MET A 432 37.66 23.97 4.76
C MET A 432 37.77 22.63 4.03
N ILE A 433 36.69 21.84 3.98
CA ILE A 433 36.73 20.48 3.41
C ILE A 433 36.37 20.43 1.91
N GLY A 434 35.67 21.45 1.42
CA GLY A 434 35.21 21.60 0.04
C GLY A 434 33.83 20.94 -0.21
N PRO A 435 32.92 21.63 -0.93
CA PRO A 435 31.56 21.13 -1.17
C PRO A 435 31.49 19.84 -1.99
N ASP A 436 32.43 19.62 -2.92
CA ASP A 436 32.44 18.44 -3.78
C ASP A 436 32.61 17.14 -2.99
N LYS A 437 33.50 17.13 -1.98
CA LYS A 437 33.70 15.95 -1.11
C LYS A 437 32.46 15.66 -0.28
N VAL A 438 31.75 16.69 0.17
CA VAL A 438 30.49 16.53 0.91
C VAL A 438 29.39 15.98 0.01
N ILE A 439 29.30 16.45 -1.23
CA ILE A 439 28.37 15.91 -2.23
C ILE A 439 28.70 14.45 -2.53
N GLU A 440 29.97 14.11 -2.73
CA GLU A 440 30.41 12.73 -2.96
C GLU A 440 30.01 11.83 -1.80
N PHE A 441 30.24 12.26 -0.55
CA PHE A 441 29.82 11.52 0.64
C PHE A 441 28.29 11.36 0.69
N ALA A 442 27.52 12.44 0.49
CA ALA A 442 26.06 12.43 0.49
C ALA A 442 25.49 11.48 -0.57
N LYS A 443 26.06 11.47 -1.78
CA LYS A 443 25.71 10.53 -2.86
C LYS A 443 26.03 9.08 -2.46
N LYS A 444 27.22 8.82 -1.90
CA LYS A 444 27.59 7.50 -1.37
C LYS A 444 26.59 7.04 -0.32
N ALA A 445 26.19 7.92 0.61
CA ALA A 445 25.26 7.64 1.70
C ALA A 445 23.84 7.33 1.26
N GLY A 446 23.32 7.92 0.18
CA GLY A 446 21.92 7.65 -0.20
C GLY A 446 21.25 8.70 -1.08
N ILE A 447 21.75 9.93 -1.06
CA ILE A 447 21.09 11.04 -1.72
C ILE A 447 21.26 10.91 -3.23
N SER A 448 20.14 10.79 -3.94
CA SER A 448 20.09 10.68 -5.40
C SER A 448 19.77 12.02 -6.06
N SER A 449 19.05 12.90 -5.37
CA SER A 449 18.72 14.26 -5.83
C SER A 449 19.95 15.10 -6.16
N LYS A 450 19.78 16.06 -7.08
CA LYS A 450 20.85 16.97 -7.50
C LYS A 450 21.25 17.86 -6.33
N LEU A 451 22.56 17.92 -6.05
CA LEU A 451 23.14 18.80 -5.04
C LEU A 451 24.03 19.82 -5.74
N ASN A 452 23.88 21.09 -5.37
CA ASN A 452 24.69 22.16 -5.95
C ASN A 452 25.96 22.38 -5.11
N PRO A 453 27.17 22.43 -5.73
CA PRO A 453 28.45 22.56 -5.01
C PRO A 453 28.68 24.01 -4.55
N ASN A 454 27.90 24.47 -3.59
CA ASN A 454 28.04 25.80 -2.99
C ASN A 454 28.11 25.71 -1.46
N LEU A 455 28.65 26.75 -0.82
CA LEU A 455 28.81 26.79 0.63
C LEU A 455 27.47 26.76 1.38
N SER A 456 26.41 27.32 0.77
CA SER A 456 25.07 27.32 1.36
C SER A 456 24.46 25.92 1.45
N LEU A 457 24.98 24.93 0.70
CA LEU A 457 24.61 23.53 0.86
C LEU A 457 24.82 23.02 2.30
N ALA A 458 25.77 23.59 3.05
CA ALA A 458 25.96 23.27 4.47
C ALA A 458 24.70 23.52 5.32
N LEU A 459 23.82 24.40 4.83
CA LEU A 459 22.54 24.75 5.45
C LEU A 459 21.35 24.05 4.78
N GLY A 460 21.59 23.14 3.84
CA GLY A 460 20.56 22.32 3.20
C GLY A 460 19.73 23.04 2.13
N THR A 461 20.38 23.86 1.30
CA THR A 461 19.70 24.63 0.22
C THR A 461 19.30 23.79 -1.00
N SER A 462 19.83 22.57 -1.16
CA SER A 462 19.42 21.65 -2.21
C SER A 462 18.28 20.75 -1.75
N GLU A 463 17.26 20.59 -2.57
CA GLU A 463 16.07 19.80 -2.23
C GLU A 463 16.30 18.29 -2.35
N VAL A 464 15.77 17.55 -1.39
CA VAL A 464 15.84 16.08 -1.33
C VAL A 464 14.48 15.50 -0.94
N SER A 465 14.24 14.23 -1.25
CA SER A 465 13.08 13.50 -0.71
C SER A 465 13.32 13.09 0.73
N LEU A 466 12.24 12.94 1.51
CA LEU A 466 12.36 12.48 2.89
C LEU A 466 12.96 11.07 2.95
N MET A 467 12.55 10.16 2.06
CA MET A 467 13.08 8.80 2.00
C MET A 467 14.59 8.75 1.79
N GLU A 468 15.14 9.52 0.83
CA GLU A 468 16.59 9.48 0.57
C GLU A 468 17.37 10.12 1.72
N LEU A 469 16.84 11.18 2.34
CA LEU A 469 17.44 11.81 3.50
C LEU A 469 17.47 10.85 4.70
N THR A 470 16.35 10.22 5.04
CA THR A 470 16.28 9.24 6.14
C THR A 470 17.20 8.06 5.89
N ALA A 471 17.18 7.48 4.69
CA ALA A 471 18.02 6.35 4.35
C ALA A 471 19.52 6.68 4.40
N SER A 472 19.90 7.92 4.09
CA SER A 472 21.28 8.36 4.14
C SER A 472 21.86 8.52 5.56
N TYR A 473 21.02 8.45 6.60
CA TYR A 473 21.46 8.41 8.00
C TYR A 473 21.77 6.99 8.49
N ILE A 474 21.27 5.96 7.81
CA ILE A 474 21.46 4.55 8.17
C ILE A 474 22.94 4.18 8.40
N PRO A 475 23.91 4.60 7.55
CA PRO A 475 25.31 4.26 7.77
C PRO A 475 25.86 4.68 9.13
N PHE A 476 25.38 5.78 9.72
CA PHE A 476 25.85 6.22 11.03
C PHE A 476 25.48 5.22 12.13
N ALA A 477 24.28 4.65 12.05
CA ALA A 477 23.75 3.67 12.98
C ALA A 477 24.18 2.22 12.65
N ASN A 478 24.58 1.97 11.41
CA ASN A 478 24.85 0.62 10.87
C ASN A 478 26.34 0.37 10.62
N MET A 479 27.22 0.80 11.53
CA MET A 479 28.67 0.53 11.43
C MET A 479 29.30 1.00 10.10
N GLY A 480 28.77 2.08 9.50
CA GLY A 480 29.22 2.62 8.21
C GLY A 480 28.66 1.91 6.98
N ILE A 481 27.72 0.98 7.15
CA ILE A 481 27.10 0.19 6.08
C ILE A 481 25.76 0.82 5.65
N LYS A 482 25.67 1.18 4.38
CA LYS A 482 24.42 1.59 3.75
C LYS A 482 23.58 0.37 3.37
N THR A 483 22.29 0.44 3.61
CA THR A 483 21.26 -0.42 3.03
C THR A 483 20.35 0.40 2.11
N LYS A 484 19.87 -0.20 1.01
CA LYS A 484 18.95 0.48 0.08
C LYS A 484 17.50 0.25 0.51
N PRO A 485 16.67 1.31 0.62
CA PRO A 485 15.25 1.15 0.93
C PRO A 485 14.51 0.26 -0.07
N PHE A 486 13.67 -0.65 0.44
CA PHE A 486 12.79 -1.51 -0.37
C PHE A 486 11.47 -1.79 0.37
N SER A 487 10.43 -2.15 -0.39
CA SER A 487 9.06 -2.33 0.15
C SER A 487 8.48 -3.74 -0.02
N ILE A 488 9.00 -4.55 -0.93
CA ILE A 488 8.50 -5.90 -1.24
C ILE A 488 9.61 -6.90 -0.92
N THR A 489 9.32 -7.87 -0.04
CA THR A 489 10.25 -8.94 0.33
C THR A 489 10.15 -10.10 -0.65
N GLU A 490 8.93 -10.51 -0.99
CA GLU A 490 8.64 -11.70 -1.78
C GLU A 490 7.31 -11.59 -2.52
N ILE A 491 7.21 -12.23 -3.69
CA ILE A 491 5.96 -12.46 -4.41
C ILE A 491 5.87 -13.95 -4.75
N THR A 492 4.77 -14.59 -4.37
CA THR A 492 4.47 -15.98 -4.74
C THR A 492 3.21 -16.09 -5.59
N ASP A 493 3.12 -17.15 -6.38
CA ASP A 493 1.88 -17.54 -7.06
C ASP A 493 0.93 -18.29 -6.10
N PRO A 494 -0.31 -18.62 -6.52
CA PRO A 494 -1.24 -19.41 -5.71
C PRO A 494 -0.71 -20.80 -5.30
N ASP A 495 0.21 -21.36 -6.08
CA ASP A 495 0.84 -22.67 -5.85
C ASP A 495 2.11 -22.53 -4.95
N SER A 496 2.29 -21.37 -4.30
CA SER A 496 3.41 -21.00 -3.41
C SER A 496 4.79 -20.97 -4.07
N ARG A 497 4.85 -20.88 -5.41
CA ARG A 497 6.12 -20.73 -6.13
C ARG A 497 6.59 -19.29 -6.08
N ILE A 498 7.88 -19.08 -5.80
CA ILE A 498 8.49 -17.75 -5.71
C ILE A 498 8.66 -17.17 -7.10
N ILE A 499 7.98 -16.05 -7.37
CA ILE A 499 8.12 -15.25 -8.60
C ILE A 499 9.22 -14.21 -8.42
N TYR A 500 9.29 -13.63 -7.21
CA TYR A 500 10.25 -12.58 -6.88
C TYR A 500 10.66 -12.71 -5.42
N ARG A 501 11.95 -12.49 -5.15
CA ARG A 501 12.49 -12.34 -3.79
C ARG A 501 13.53 -11.23 -3.79
N ASN A 502 13.39 -10.30 -2.86
CA ASN A 502 14.35 -9.20 -2.72
C ASN A 502 15.69 -9.70 -2.19
N THR A 503 16.78 -9.16 -2.72
CA THR A 503 18.13 -9.35 -2.19
C THR A 503 18.60 -8.06 -1.53
N ILE A 504 18.98 -8.14 -0.26
CA ILE A 504 19.46 -6.98 0.50
C ILE A 504 20.80 -6.51 -0.08
N LYS A 505 20.87 -5.24 -0.48
CA LYS A 505 22.08 -4.62 -1.01
C LYS A 505 22.77 -3.81 0.08
N LYS A 506 23.96 -4.26 0.50
CA LYS A 506 24.80 -3.60 1.52
C LYS A 506 26.03 -2.99 0.86
N LYS A 507 26.44 -1.80 1.29
CA LYS A 507 27.68 -1.15 0.84
C LYS A 507 28.32 -0.40 2.01
N SER A 508 29.58 -0.69 2.31
CA SER A 508 30.36 0.13 3.25
C SER A 508 30.68 1.48 2.61
N ILE A 509 30.43 2.57 3.34
CA ILE A 509 30.69 3.95 2.89
C ILE A 509 31.61 4.73 3.83
N MET A 510 31.80 4.25 5.07
CA MET A 510 32.71 4.83 6.07
C MET A 510 33.14 3.72 7.05
N SER A 511 34.22 3.97 7.80
CA SER A 511 34.68 3.01 8.82
C SER A 511 33.72 2.91 9.99
N ARG A 512 33.76 1.77 10.69
CA ARG A 512 32.99 1.51 11.92
C ARG A 512 33.26 2.58 12.99
N GLN A 513 34.53 2.98 13.18
CA GLN A 513 34.89 4.05 14.13
C GLN A 513 34.29 5.40 13.74
N ASN A 514 34.36 5.79 12.47
CA ASN A 514 33.81 7.07 12.03
C ASN A 514 32.27 7.09 12.17
N ALA A 515 31.61 5.96 11.92
CA ALA A 515 30.16 5.84 12.06
C ALA A 515 29.74 5.96 13.53
N ALA A 516 30.46 5.29 14.45
CA ALA A 516 30.23 5.38 15.88
C ALA A 516 30.41 6.81 16.41
N ILE A 517 31.48 7.52 15.97
CA ILE A 517 31.70 8.93 16.32
C ILE A 517 30.57 9.81 15.80
N MET A 518 30.11 9.61 14.56
CA MET A 518 28.97 10.37 14.03
C MET A 518 27.67 10.08 14.79
N SER A 519 27.43 8.84 15.20
CA SER A 519 26.29 8.48 16.05
C SER A 519 26.37 9.17 17.42
N ASP A 520 27.55 9.20 18.05
CA ASP A 520 27.78 9.92 19.31
C ASP A 520 27.57 11.44 19.17
N MET A 521 28.09 12.06 18.09
CA MET A 521 27.85 13.48 17.82
C MET A 521 26.37 13.80 17.54
N LEU A 522 25.63 12.88 16.92
CA LEU A 522 24.18 13.01 16.71
C LEU A 522 23.36 12.69 17.97
N ASN A 523 23.89 11.87 18.88
CA ASN A 523 23.34 11.70 20.22
C ASN A 523 23.52 12.99 21.05
N ALA A 524 24.62 13.73 20.86
CA ALA A 524 24.82 15.05 21.45
C ALA A 524 23.71 16.05 21.09
N VAL A 525 23.16 15.99 19.87
CA VAL A 525 22.01 16.82 19.47
C VAL A 525 20.79 16.57 20.37
N ILE A 526 20.62 15.34 20.85
CA ILE A 526 19.54 14.95 21.76
C ILE A 526 19.90 15.28 23.21
N LEU A 527 21.12 15.04 23.66
CA LEU A 527 21.48 15.25 25.07
C LEU A 527 21.72 16.72 25.41
N GLU A 528 22.35 17.44 24.49
CA GLU A 528 22.95 18.77 24.71
C GLU A 528 22.29 19.85 23.83
N GLY A 529 21.55 19.44 22.79
CA GLY A 529 21.24 20.28 21.64
C GLY A 529 19.77 20.51 21.32
N THR A 530 19.51 20.75 20.03
CA THR A 530 18.19 21.10 19.50
C THR A 530 17.14 19.98 19.62
N GLY A 531 17.58 18.73 19.80
CA GLY A 531 16.73 17.54 19.96
C GLY A 531 16.32 17.21 21.40
N LYS A 532 16.62 18.07 22.38
CA LYS A 532 16.50 17.78 23.84
C LYS A 532 15.18 17.22 24.36
N LYS A 533 14.07 17.40 23.62
CA LYS A 533 12.77 16.80 24.00
C LYS A 533 12.77 15.28 23.86
N ALA A 534 13.60 14.72 22.99
CA ALA A 534 13.70 13.27 22.79
C ALA A 534 14.33 12.53 23.98
N ARG A 535 14.97 13.24 24.93
CA ARG A 535 15.53 12.64 26.16
C ARG A 535 14.49 11.87 26.98
N ILE A 536 13.20 12.17 26.82
CA ILE A 536 12.11 11.45 27.46
C ILE A 536 12.07 9.95 27.12
N ILE A 537 12.64 9.54 25.97
CA ILE A 537 12.67 8.15 25.53
C ILE A 537 13.61 7.29 26.39
N GLN A 538 14.65 7.89 26.99
CA GLN A 538 15.62 7.19 27.87
C GLN A 538 16.24 5.92 27.26
N LYS A 539 16.56 5.96 25.95
CA LYS A 539 17.20 4.88 25.19
C LYS A 539 18.30 5.44 24.28
N ASP A 540 19.09 4.56 23.68
CA ASP A 540 20.11 4.90 22.69
C ASP A 540 19.44 5.37 21.39
N ILE A 541 19.37 6.69 21.26
CA ILE A 541 18.83 7.38 20.09
C ILE A 541 19.75 8.53 19.69
N ALA A 542 19.76 8.84 18.41
CA ALA A 542 20.52 9.94 17.84
C ALA A 542 19.70 10.59 16.72
N GLY A 543 19.97 11.85 16.40
CA GLY A 543 19.23 12.50 15.32
C GLY A 543 19.57 13.96 15.11
N LYS A 544 18.87 14.58 14.16
CA LYS A 544 19.09 15.96 13.76
C LYS A 544 17.78 16.65 13.43
N THR A 545 17.59 17.83 14.02
CA THR A 545 16.55 18.77 13.60
C THR A 545 16.94 19.48 12.31
N GLY A 546 15.97 19.62 11.41
CA GLY A 546 16.01 20.51 10.24
C GLY A 546 14.94 21.58 10.36
N THR A 547 15.30 22.81 10.01
CA THR A 547 14.37 23.94 9.89
C THR A 547 14.87 24.79 8.72
N THR A 548 13.97 25.18 7.84
CA THR A 548 14.26 26.12 6.74
C THR A 548 13.85 27.55 7.12
N ASP A 549 14.31 28.52 6.34
CA ASP A 549 13.98 29.93 6.59
C ASP A 549 12.47 30.16 6.56
N ASN A 550 12.01 31.14 7.35
CA ASN A 550 10.59 31.48 7.50
C ASN A 550 9.69 30.31 7.94
N TYR A 551 10.26 29.27 8.59
CA TYR A 551 9.51 28.13 9.12
C TYR A 551 8.67 27.39 8.05
N LYS A 552 9.19 27.29 6.83
CA LYS A 552 8.48 26.63 5.73
C LYS A 552 8.47 25.11 5.89
N ASP A 553 9.62 24.56 6.27
CA ASP A 553 9.83 23.12 6.48
C ASP A 553 10.41 22.88 7.86
N ALA A 554 9.79 21.95 8.57
CA ALA A 554 10.26 21.42 9.84
C ALA A 554 10.54 19.93 9.68
N LEU A 555 11.77 19.52 9.99
CA LEU A 555 12.20 18.13 9.88
C LEU A 555 12.82 17.62 11.17
N PHE A 556 12.67 16.32 11.41
CA PHE A 556 13.52 15.59 12.32
C PHE A 556 13.88 14.23 11.71
N ILE A 557 15.17 13.98 11.56
CA ILE A 557 15.70 12.68 11.10
C ILE A 557 16.48 12.09 12.25
N GLY A 558 16.07 10.93 12.73
CA GLY A 558 16.70 10.28 13.86
C GLY A 558 16.68 8.77 13.73
N PHE A 559 17.46 8.10 14.57
CA PHE A 559 17.60 6.66 14.56
C PHE A 559 17.90 6.11 15.94
N SER A 560 17.63 4.83 16.11
CA SER A 560 18.24 3.95 17.11
C SER A 560 19.15 2.95 16.37
N PRO A 561 19.78 1.95 17.02
CA PRO A 561 20.54 0.92 16.29
C PRO A 561 19.73 0.06 15.31
N ASP A 562 18.41 -0.07 15.49
CA ASP A 562 17.57 -0.95 14.65
C ASP A 562 16.71 -0.22 13.60
N ILE A 563 16.34 1.04 13.85
CA ILE A 563 15.43 1.79 12.98
C ILE A 563 15.91 3.23 12.73
N ALA A 564 15.75 3.69 11.49
CA ALA A 564 15.90 5.08 11.09
C ALA A 564 14.52 5.66 10.72
N VAL A 565 14.16 6.79 11.30
CA VAL A 565 12.86 7.45 11.13
C VAL A 565 13.06 8.91 10.77
N GLY A 566 12.42 9.33 9.69
CA GLY A 566 12.36 10.73 9.29
C GLY A 566 10.94 11.25 9.31
N VAL A 567 10.78 12.47 9.81
CA VAL A 567 9.52 13.22 9.81
C VAL A 567 9.75 14.56 9.15
N TRP A 568 8.85 14.94 8.25
CA TRP A 568 8.73 16.28 7.66
C TRP A 568 7.34 16.83 7.92
N VAL A 569 7.27 18.13 8.20
CA VAL A 569 6.04 18.91 8.32
C VAL A 569 6.24 20.21 7.55
N GLY A 570 5.26 20.63 6.75
CA GLY A 570 5.36 21.82 5.92
C GLY A 570 4.10 22.07 5.09
N ASN A 571 4.01 23.23 4.44
CA ASN A 571 2.94 23.54 3.50
C ASN A 571 3.38 23.24 2.06
N ASP A 572 2.46 22.75 1.24
CA ASP A 572 2.84 22.37 -0.14
C ASP A 572 3.29 23.55 -1.00
N ASP A 573 2.65 24.71 -0.80
CA ASP A 573 2.95 25.98 -1.47
C ASP A 573 4.20 26.68 -0.88
N SER A 574 4.91 26.03 0.05
CA SER A 574 6.11 26.58 0.71
C SER A 574 5.86 27.87 1.50
N THR A 575 4.60 28.10 1.91
CA THR A 575 4.27 29.14 2.91
C THR A 575 4.69 28.71 4.31
N SER A 576 4.74 29.66 5.24
CA SER A 576 5.19 29.42 6.62
C SER A 576 4.21 28.54 7.40
N LEU A 577 4.75 27.66 8.25
CA LEU A 577 3.99 26.96 9.31
C LEU A 577 3.64 27.88 10.50
N GLY A 578 4.19 29.09 10.53
CA GLY A 578 4.05 30.05 11.61
C GLY A 578 5.29 30.18 12.48
N GLN A 579 5.32 31.27 13.24
CA GLN A 579 6.43 31.60 14.11
C GLN A 579 6.70 30.47 15.10
N TYR A 580 7.98 30.14 15.26
CA TYR A 580 8.52 29.11 16.14
C TYR A 580 8.21 27.65 15.76
N GLU A 581 7.49 27.39 14.67
CA GLU A 581 7.23 26.03 14.17
C GLU A 581 8.46 25.44 13.48
N THR A 582 9.45 25.11 14.30
CA THR A 582 10.74 24.50 13.93
C THR A 582 10.65 22.97 13.91
N GLY A 583 11.70 22.30 13.42
CA GLY A 583 11.84 20.84 13.54
C GLY A 583 11.63 20.30 14.97
N ALA A 584 12.04 21.05 16.01
CA ALA A 584 11.89 20.66 17.42
C ALA A 584 10.46 20.85 17.99
N ARG A 585 9.58 21.56 17.28
CA ARG A 585 8.21 21.88 17.71
C ARG A 585 7.16 21.16 16.86
N ALA A 586 7.35 21.11 15.54
CA ALA A 586 6.40 20.49 14.62
C ALA A 586 6.72 19.00 14.34
N ALA A 587 7.95 18.67 13.93
CA ALA A 587 8.30 17.31 13.49
C ALA A 587 8.71 16.37 14.64
N LEU A 588 9.55 16.85 15.55
CA LEU A 588 10.12 16.04 16.64
C LEU A 588 9.07 15.34 17.53
N PRO A 589 7.95 15.97 17.93
CA PRO A 589 6.94 15.27 18.72
C PRO A 589 6.32 14.04 18.03
N ILE A 590 6.14 14.08 16.71
CA ILE A 590 5.67 12.93 15.92
C ILE A 590 6.70 11.81 15.97
N TRP A 591 7.97 12.17 15.78
CA TRP A 591 9.08 11.23 15.86
C TRP A 591 9.19 10.59 17.25
N ILE A 592 9.01 11.36 18.32
CA ILE A 592 9.02 10.86 19.70
C ILE A 592 7.89 9.86 19.93
N ASP A 593 6.66 10.18 19.53
CA ASP A 593 5.51 9.29 19.70
C ASP A 593 5.75 7.94 19.00
N TYR A 594 6.24 7.97 17.75
CA TYR A 594 6.55 6.76 16.99
C TYR A 594 7.69 5.94 17.59
N MET A 595 8.82 6.59 17.91
CA MET A 595 10.01 5.91 18.44
C MET A 595 9.78 5.35 19.84
N SER A 596 8.96 6.01 20.68
CA SER A 596 8.64 5.51 22.01
C SER A 596 7.90 4.18 21.95
N HIS A 597 6.98 4.02 20.98
CA HIS A 597 6.26 2.76 20.75
C HIS A 597 7.15 1.67 20.15
N PHE A 598 7.99 2.02 19.18
CA PHE A 598 8.94 1.06 18.61
C PHE A 598 9.92 0.53 19.67
N LEU A 599 10.47 1.42 20.50
CA LEU A 599 11.48 1.06 21.50
C LEU A 599 10.90 0.44 22.77
N SER A 600 9.59 0.52 23.02
CA SER A 600 8.94 -0.18 24.13
C SER A 600 8.67 -1.65 23.83
N THR A 601 8.62 -2.03 22.55
CA THR A 601 8.27 -3.38 22.10
C THR A 601 9.47 -4.21 21.62
N GLY A 602 10.60 -3.56 21.29
CA GLY A 602 11.81 -4.22 20.81
C GLY A 602 12.84 -4.59 21.89
N SER A 603 13.78 -5.46 21.54
CA SER A 603 14.99 -5.70 22.35
C SER A 603 15.84 -4.43 22.41
N HIS A 604 16.31 -4.04 23.59
CA HIS A 604 17.18 -2.87 23.70
C HIS A 604 18.54 -3.16 23.07
N GLN A 605 18.84 -2.48 21.96
CA GLN A 605 20.17 -2.42 21.36
C GLN A 605 20.87 -1.14 21.78
N TYR A 606 22.20 -1.20 21.83
CA TYR A 606 23.08 -0.08 22.14
C TYR A 606 23.83 0.39 20.90
N PHE A 607 24.25 1.65 20.88
CA PHE A 607 25.18 2.09 19.86
C PHE A 607 26.52 1.38 20.00
N ASP A 608 27.09 1.07 18.85
CA ASP A 608 28.36 0.36 18.75
C ASP A 608 29.54 1.20 19.24
N ILE A 609 30.41 0.61 20.07
CA ILE A 609 31.68 1.20 20.53
C ILE A 609 32.81 0.32 19.98
N PRO A 610 33.36 0.65 18.80
CA PRO A 610 34.33 -0.20 18.12
C PRO A 610 35.75 -0.10 18.69
N ASP A 611 36.54 -1.15 18.46
CA ASP A 611 37.96 -1.16 18.78
C ASP A 611 38.70 0.05 18.16
N GLY A 612 39.68 0.56 18.91
CA GLY A 612 40.39 1.79 18.55
C GLY A 612 39.63 3.09 18.90
N THR A 613 38.47 2.99 19.56
CA THR A 613 37.74 4.14 20.14
C THR A 613 37.59 4.00 21.65
N LYS A 614 37.38 5.14 22.33
CA LYS A 614 37.18 5.20 23.77
C LYS A 614 36.24 6.33 24.15
N MET A 615 35.35 6.07 25.11
CA MET A 615 34.55 7.12 25.74
C MET A 615 35.40 7.92 26.72
N VAL A 616 35.40 9.24 26.57
CA VAL A 616 36.09 10.19 27.46
C VAL A 616 35.11 11.24 27.95
N TYR A 617 35.44 11.86 29.09
CA TYR A 617 34.81 13.10 29.52
C TYR A 617 35.57 14.27 28.90
N MET A 618 34.84 15.24 28.36
CA MET A 618 35.40 16.36 27.61
C MET A 618 34.71 17.66 28.02
N ASP A 619 35.48 18.74 28.12
CA ASP A 619 34.95 20.09 28.18
C ASP A 619 34.36 20.45 26.78
N PRO A 620 33.06 20.75 26.67
CA PRO A 620 32.39 20.92 25.38
C PRO A 620 32.80 22.20 24.62
N ASP A 621 33.45 23.15 25.29
CA ASP A 621 33.91 24.42 24.70
C ASP A 621 35.36 24.31 24.22
N THR A 622 36.24 23.76 25.04
CA THR A 622 37.68 23.70 24.76
C THR A 622 38.13 22.43 24.05
N GLY A 623 37.35 21.35 24.13
CA GLY A 623 37.70 20.02 23.62
C GLY A 623 38.71 19.27 24.49
N LYS A 624 39.11 19.83 25.64
CA LYS A 624 40.06 19.19 26.56
C LYS A 624 39.42 18.00 27.27
N THR A 625 40.09 16.85 27.26
CA THR A 625 39.64 15.67 27.99
C THR A 625 39.93 15.80 29.48
N VAL A 626 39.01 15.36 30.32
CA VAL A 626 39.18 15.29 31.78
C VAL A 626 39.15 13.84 32.25
N LYS A 627 39.85 13.55 33.36
CA LYS A 627 39.99 12.18 33.88
C LYS A 627 38.67 11.61 34.40
N GLU A 628 37.84 12.45 35.01
CA GLU A 628 36.60 12.05 35.68
C GLU A 628 35.45 13.01 35.33
N LYS A 629 34.22 12.58 35.60
CA LYS A 629 33.03 13.39 35.38
C LYS A 629 33.04 14.61 36.30
N SER A 630 33.26 15.80 35.74
CA SER A 630 33.11 17.07 36.45
C SER A 630 31.87 17.85 35.95
N PRO A 631 31.31 18.79 36.75
CA PRO A 631 30.20 19.62 36.33
C PRO A 631 30.50 20.34 35.01
N GLY A 632 29.55 20.30 34.06
CA GLY A 632 29.69 20.92 32.73
C GLY A 632 30.39 20.08 31.66
N THR A 633 30.95 18.91 32.01
CA THR A 633 31.58 18.02 31.02
C THR A 633 30.58 17.10 30.33
N VAL A 634 30.91 16.76 29.08
CA VAL A 634 30.13 15.86 28.23
C VAL A 634 30.89 14.56 28.00
N LYS A 635 30.15 13.46 27.79
CA LYS A 635 30.74 12.21 27.32
C LYS A 635 30.89 12.26 25.80
N ALA A 636 32.07 11.92 25.29
CA ALA A 636 32.36 11.90 23.87
C ALA A 636 33.16 10.65 23.49
N LEU A 637 32.86 10.07 22.34
CA LEU A 637 33.59 8.94 21.77
C LEU A 637 34.75 9.45 20.89
N ILE A 638 35.99 9.19 21.26
CA ILE A 638 37.16 9.60 20.46
C ILE A 638 37.93 8.40 19.94
N LYS A 639 38.72 8.59 18.87
CA LYS A 639 39.72 7.59 18.48
C LYS A 639 40.83 7.61 19.52
N ILE A 640 41.40 6.46 19.87
CA ILE A 640 42.47 6.36 20.88
C ILE A 640 43.68 7.24 20.49
N LYS A 641 44.00 7.33 19.20
CA LYS A 641 45.06 8.20 18.69
C LYS A 641 44.81 9.71 18.89
N ASP A 642 43.56 10.12 19.08
CA ASP A 642 43.18 11.52 19.30
C ASP A 642 43.24 11.90 20.80
N GLN A 643 43.66 10.99 21.68
CA GLN A 643 43.75 11.23 23.13
C GLN A 643 45.00 12.04 23.52
N GLN A 644 46.06 11.95 22.71
CA GLN A 644 47.23 12.83 22.79
C GLN A 644 46.86 14.22 22.25
#